data_AF-A0A1M7ULG2-F1
#
_entry.id   AF-A0A1M7ULG2-F1
#
_cell.length_a   1.000
_cell.length_b   1.000
_cell.length_c   1.000
_cell.angle_alpha   90.00
_cell.angle_beta   90.00
_cell.angle_gamma   90.00
#
_symmetry.space_group_name_H-M   'P 1'
#
loop_
_entity.id
_entity.type
_entity.pdbx_description
1 polymer ?
#
loop_
_entity_poly.entity_id
_entity_poly.type
_entity_poly.pdbx_seq_one_letter_code
_entity_poly.pdbx_strand_id
1 'polypeptide(L)'
;MTSTESAFPIEAGTVELRSSLGGRTFVPGTTPLIGLNYYDGRALRADDLNLERRGQRRYVEYSDQAGGPGLLWGFEPSGAGGPVLGVSAGLAVAPKGQLLHLPAAVQVEVADLLPGRGAPPPAGQQAATGFEPCTAGEGAPAAAVVPGTVLYTICLAHATGLCGHAEVFGRLCDGGCVTAADRPYVVDGVTVLLRPLQLDVGPFCLPGVTRPEVHLCSQVAAAYFAQERARFGSALSAAGIGTGLWGAGAPNLAGEDVLPIGVLGWDGAEITLLDQWTARRERMEPPARLYWAGRVEQRPWPVFLAQVLQFQAQLAAAPAAPAVVPARELVERGFVELPAAGYLPVDPGGGDLRAQVQDLVGPGVELRLCAVRRDQIPHELERAQHMDRISLLRGLADPGALERVDVLVPDGLTEATAEERTGLAFAVDLSIGTPGGPTPLRRRVSGPGPGVTLAGAVRLGFGPALTARLAVAGTLAAPATAAKDAARLVDLLAGVVEGRVAVDAAVARLTELAPTGSAVPEVLDAVAGAVRAAAAALRAASQPGPVHLHKAVAAQSVALSLELSVSGDPFELSGGDEATAELTVEAFHPRGESEKTGEEGEEREVPLDVFARRRVRVALRPDPDADPASLGTGEVALRLEARLYENGTGVQLVEGSIVLGRLDAEDGRRLLTIRDPGGAAALALSWQEDPVVDAWAVLGLRSPTEDGGDDGDGEHSGTVAGGELPEFFTGLTPVATARALEATDVVRPGNASHDAAVDALTILSGAHVPDAGYAETQIGLLFPPERPRTGAVQATTDWVLFRRRRREECEGDVVLPAAVDPVTVWVLRAGSEDEAAELAAGIAGGSWSDEGWQRVDVVFADGAAMLLTPDAVWRNRYEEAGGGAMIVLARYAPAVGAQPAAAPGLGRLAALAQALAPKVTGPPAGAADLAQNPPGPRLLPGTDGSAFLVTVDPDPEVQQLLDVRMARFQADDDPVHEAMIEGTAAPVGAAHASFAALNTVHAGSADEAFAHIAGEARSFLFREDVGSDRRLQAVEWVHQSLPDADRAAVHELVERVIALLRAEVELRDLELDEPARVVGFERGEADPVGRLYLVVLPRPIE
;
A
#
# COMPACT_ATOMS: atom_id res chain seq x y z
N MET A 1 -66.68 40.21 -4.99
CA MET A 1 -67.74 39.60 -4.18
C MET A 1 -67.11 39.15 -2.87
N THR A 2 -67.22 40.02 -1.86
CA THR A 2 -66.66 39.87 -0.51
C THR A 2 -67.81 39.66 0.45
N SER A 3 -68.10 38.40 0.78
CA SER A 3 -68.70 37.93 2.04
C SER A 3 -69.20 36.51 1.84
N THR A 4 -68.38 35.54 2.25
CA THR A 4 -68.89 34.25 2.72
C THR A 4 -68.03 33.90 3.91
N GLU A 5 -68.53 34.20 5.10
CA GLU A 5 -68.18 33.52 6.33
C GLU A 5 -68.37 32.01 6.08
N SER A 6 -67.30 31.28 5.74
CA SER A 6 -67.27 29.84 5.96
C SER A 6 -66.86 29.63 7.41
N ALA A 7 -67.85 29.56 8.29
CA ALA A 7 -67.65 28.99 9.61
C ALA A 7 -67.31 27.50 9.44
N PHE A 8 -66.03 27.18 9.21
CA PHE A 8 -65.54 25.83 9.46
C PHE A 8 -65.67 25.58 10.97
N PRO A 9 -66.39 24.54 11.43
CA PRO A 9 -66.72 24.34 12.84
C PRO A 9 -65.56 23.74 13.65
N ILE A 10 -64.31 23.92 13.20
CA ILE A 10 -63.11 23.48 13.88
C ILE A 10 -62.42 24.75 14.34
N GLU A 11 -62.43 25.04 15.64
CA GLU A 11 -61.61 26.11 16.20
C GLU A 11 -60.16 25.94 15.71
N ALA A 12 -59.52 27.05 15.32
CA ALA A 12 -58.16 27.06 14.83
C ALA A 12 -57.18 26.61 15.93
N GLY A 13 -56.97 25.30 16.03
CA GLY A 13 -56.07 24.67 16.98
C GLY A 13 -55.78 23.23 16.58
N THR A 14 -54.54 22.80 16.73
CA THR A 14 -54.13 21.42 16.51
C THR A 14 -54.79 20.53 17.56
N VAL A 15 -55.62 19.57 17.14
CA VAL A 15 -56.21 18.58 18.07
C VAL A 15 -55.17 17.49 18.33
N GLU A 16 -54.68 17.41 19.57
CA GLU A 16 -53.72 16.38 19.97
C GLU A 16 -54.42 15.05 20.25
N LEU A 17 -54.04 14.02 19.49
CA LEU A 17 -54.48 12.64 19.72
C LEU A 17 -53.29 11.82 20.21
N ARG A 18 -53.43 11.17 21.36
CA ARG A 18 -52.38 10.27 21.87
C ARG A 18 -52.33 9.02 20.99
N SER A 19 -51.21 8.83 20.31
CA SER A 19 -50.88 7.63 19.53
C SER A 19 -50.53 6.46 20.47
N SER A 20 -51.01 5.26 20.15
CA SER A 20 -50.60 4.02 20.84
C SER A 20 -49.19 3.54 20.47
N LEU A 21 -48.59 4.11 19.42
CA LEU A 21 -47.26 3.75 18.90
C LEU A 21 -46.12 4.59 19.52
N GLY A 22 -46.44 5.50 20.44
CA GLY A 22 -45.55 6.61 20.81
C GLY A 22 -45.57 7.71 19.75
N GLY A 23 -44.96 8.86 20.06
CA GLY A 23 -44.94 10.03 19.18
C GLY A 23 -46.05 11.05 19.42
N ARG A 24 -45.94 12.19 18.74
CA ARG A 24 -46.89 13.31 18.82
C ARG A 24 -47.69 13.43 17.54
N THR A 25 -49.01 13.50 17.68
CA THR A 25 -49.94 13.57 16.55
C THR A 25 -50.38 15.01 16.29
N PHE A 26 -50.27 15.43 15.03
CA PHE A 26 -50.72 16.72 14.54
C PHE A 26 -51.93 16.52 13.65
N VAL A 27 -53.07 17.06 14.08
CA VAL A 27 -54.29 17.14 13.28
C VAL A 27 -54.50 18.60 12.87
N PRO A 28 -54.28 18.95 11.59
CA PRO A 28 -54.40 20.34 11.16
C PRO A 28 -55.86 20.79 11.17
N GLY A 29 -56.15 21.94 11.80
CA GLY A 29 -57.52 22.50 11.85
C GLY A 29 -58.09 22.85 10.46
N THR A 30 -57.24 23.01 9.44
CA THR A 30 -57.58 23.33 8.05
C THR A 30 -57.26 22.18 7.08
N THR A 31 -57.10 20.94 7.58
CA THR A 31 -56.79 19.81 6.68
C THR A 31 -57.91 19.63 5.65
N PRO A 32 -57.62 19.45 4.35
CA PRO A 32 -58.63 19.07 3.37
C PRO A 32 -59.05 17.59 3.52
N LEU A 33 -58.33 16.81 4.33
CA LEU A 33 -58.60 15.39 4.59
C LEU A 33 -59.63 15.22 5.71
N ILE A 34 -60.82 15.78 5.49
CA ILE A 34 -61.97 15.65 6.39
C ILE A 34 -62.96 14.67 5.76
N GLY A 35 -63.26 13.59 6.47
CA GLY A 35 -64.35 12.68 6.16
C GLY A 35 -65.56 12.95 7.03
N LEU A 36 -66.75 12.59 6.56
CA LEU A 36 -67.95 12.55 7.40
C LEU A 36 -67.87 11.32 8.32
N ASN A 37 -68.08 11.51 9.63
CA ASN A 37 -68.32 10.44 10.59
C ASN A 37 -69.83 10.17 10.68
N TYR A 38 -70.25 9.01 10.17
CA TYR A 38 -71.67 8.64 10.20
C TYR A 38 -72.00 8.00 11.55
N TYR A 39 -73.02 8.53 12.23
CA TYR A 39 -73.58 8.04 13.51
C TYR A 39 -75.12 7.87 13.37
N ASP A 40 -75.74 7.06 14.24
CA ASP A 40 -77.05 6.45 13.97
C ASP A 40 -78.27 7.39 14.16
N GLY A 41 -79.34 7.12 13.39
CA GLY A 41 -80.61 7.88 13.30
C GLY A 41 -81.61 7.35 12.22
N ARG A 42 -81.09 6.52 11.31
CA ARG A 42 -81.71 5.47 10.45
C ARG A 42 -82.77 5.82 9.37
N ALA A 43 -82.29 6.10 8.16
CA ALA A 43 -82.61 5.40 6.90
C ALA A 43 -81.39 5.62 5.99
N LEU A 44 -80.74 4.52 5.54
CA LEU A 44 -79.27 4.33 5.54
C LEU A 44 -78.72 4.35 6.98
N ARG A 45 -78.16 3.22 7.44
CA ARG A 45 -77.49 3.17 8.75
C ARG A 45 -76.14 3.86 8.65
N ALA A 46 -75.67 4.38 9.77
CA ALA A 46 -74.29 4.81 9.89
C ALA A 46 -73.31 3.73 9.42
N ASP A 47 -73.58 2.46 9.75
CA ASP A 47 -72.77 1.32 9.32
C ASP A 47 -72.70 1.16 7.79
N ASP A 48 -73.78 1.46 7.07
CA ASP A 48 -73.86 1.33 5.61
C ASP A 48 -72.99 2.40 4.93
N LEU A 49 -73.12 3.65 5.37
CA LEU A 49 -72.31 4.77 4.87
C LEU A 49 -70.86 4.68 5.35
N ASN A 50 -70.62 4.18 6.56
CA ASN A 50 -69.28 3.86 7.06
C ASN A 50 -68.65 2.70 6.26
N LEU A 51 -69.44 1.75 5.77
CA LEU A 51 -68.97 0.68 4.89
C LEU A 51 -68.60 1.25 3.52
N GLU A 52 -69.44 2.09 2.90
CA GLU A 52 -69.13 2.75 1.63
C GLU A 52 -67.89 3.65 1.74
N ARG A 53 -67.83 4.49 2.77
CA ARG A 53 -66.66 5.34 3.06
C ARG A 53 -65.40 4.52 3.26
N ARG A 54 -65.46 3.41 4.02
CA ARG A 54 -64.32 2.49 4.16
C ARG A 54 -63.95 1.86 2.82
N GLY A 55 -64.93 1.54 1.98
CA GLY A 55 -64.71 1.04 0.62
C GLY A 55 -63.98 2.05 -0.26
N GLN A 56 -64.43 3.31 -0.28
CA GLN A 56 -63.78 4.40 -1.03
C GLN A 56 -62.38 4.70 -0.50
N ARG A 57 -62.19 4.77 0.82
CA ARG A 57 -60.87 4.94 1.44
C ARG A 57 -59.94 3.78 1.06
N ARG A 58 -60.41 2.53 1.17
CA ARG A 58 -59.64 1.35 0.74
C ARG A 58 -59.30 1.40 -0.75
N TYR A 59 -60.20 1.88 -1.61
CA TYR A 59 -59.91 2.02 -3.04
C TYR A 59 -58.78 3.03 -3.28
N VAL A 60 -58.80 4.17 -2.61
CA VAL A 60 -57.70 5.16 -2.66
C VAL A 60 -56.42 4.57 -2.09
N GLU A 61 -56.48 3.92 -0.93
CA GLU A 61 -55.34 3.24 -0.30
C GLU A 61 -54.72 2.19 -1.24
N TYR A 62 -55.53 1.36 -1.91
CA TYR A 62 -55.02 0.39 -2.89
C TYR A 62 -54.44 1.07 -4.13
N SER A 63 -55.06 2.14 -4.62
CA SER A 63 -54.52 2.95 -5.72
C SER A 63 -53.15 3.55 -5.34
N ASP A 64 -53.02 4.02 -4.12
CA ASP A 64 -51.79 4.63 -3.63
C ASP A 64 -50.71 3.61 -3.28
N GLN A 65 -51.10 2.42 -2.78
CA GLN A 65 -50.20 1.27 -2.64
C GLN A 65 -49.62 0.87 -4.01
N ALA A 66 -50.41 0.92 -5.08
CA ALA A 66 -49.91 0.61 -6.43
C ALA A 66 -48.82 1.58 -6.89
N GLY A 67 -48.87 2.85 -6.47
CA GLY A 67 -47.84 3.86 -6.75
C GLY A 67 -46.65 3.88 -5.78
N GLY A 68 -46.76 3.19 -4.63
CA GLY A 68 -45.70 3.01 -3.64
C GLY A 68 -45.58 4.11 -2.58
N PRO A 69 -44.96 3.82 -1.43
CA PRO A 69 -44.75 4.80 -0.38
C PRO A 69 -43.69 5.82 -0.76
N GLY A 70 -43.72 6.98 -0.10
CA GLY A 70 -42.69 8.00 -0.27
C GLY A 70 -43.20 9.40 -0.07
N LEU A 71 -42.26 10.33 0.00
CA LEU A 71 -42.53 11.77 0.02
C LEU A 71 -42.89 12.26 -1.39
N LEU A 72 -43.89 13.14 -1.46
CA LEU A 72 -44.19 13.90 -2.67
C LEU A 72 -43.52 15.28 -2.62
N TRP A 73 -43.62 15.97 -1.47
CA TRP A 73 -42.92 17.23 -1.20
C TRP A 73 -42.92 17.54 0.31
N GLY A 74 -42.00 18.39 0.75
CA GLY A 74 -41.95 18.91 2.12
C GLY A 74 -41.46 17.91 3.17
N PHE A 75 -42.01 18.02 4.39
CA PHE A 75 -41.59 17.29 5.61
C PHE A 75 -40.09 17.34 5.90
N GLU A 76 -39.48 18.51 5.68
CA GLU A 76 -38.08 18.73 5.98
C GLU A 76 -37.89 18.85 7.50
N PRO A 77 -37.07 17.99 8.12
CA PRO A 77 -36.72 18.13 9.52
C PRO A 77 -35.79 19.34 9.71
N SER A 78 -35.98 20.05 10.82
CA SER A 78 -35.19 21.21 11.21
C SER A 78 -35.02 21.22 12.72
N GLY A 79 -33.98 21.90 13.21
CA GLY A 79 -33.65 21.97 14.64
C GLY A 79 -32.29 21.34 14.91
N ALA A 80 -31.39 22.15 15.44
CA ALA A 80 -30.05 21.77 15.87
C ALA A 80 -29.69 22.59 17.12
N GLY A 81 -28.97 21.99 18.08
CA GLY A 81 -28.51 22.67 19.30
C GLY A 81 -29.61 22.93 20.36
N GLY A 82 -30.74 22.24 20.28
CA GLY A 82 -31.81 22.31 21.28
C GLY A 82 -32.74 21.10 21.24
N PRO A 83 -33.73 20.99 22.15
CA PRO A 83 -34.59 19.81 22.29
C PRO A 83 -35.79 19.78 21.33
N VAL A 84 -35.97 20.81 20.50
CA VAL A 84 -37.16 20.99 19.65
C VAL A 84 -36.84 20.60 18.21
N LEU A 85 -37.56 19.59 17.71
CA LEU A 85 -37.56 19.19 16.30
C LEU A 85 -38.69 19.93 15.59
N GLY A 86 -38.35 20.70 14.55
CA GLY A 86 -39.29 21.26 13.60
C GLY A 86 -39.48 20.34 12.40
N VAL A 87 -40.71 20.23 11.88
CA VAL A 87 -41.03 19.51 10.65
C VAL A 87 -41.85 20.43 9.75
N SER A 88 -41.38 20.67 8.52
CA SER A 88 -42.07 21.56 7.58
C SER A 88 -43.43 20.99 7.13
N ALA A 89 -44.27 21.83 6.52
CA ALA A 89 -45.44 21.38 5.77
C ALA A 89 -45.02 20.36 4.69
N GLY A 90 -45.92 19.42 4.35
CA GLY A 90 -45.60 18.34 3.43
C GLY A 90 -46.78 17.46 3.03
N LEU A 91 -46.56 16.67 1.97
CA LEU A 91 -47.45 15.60 1.50
C LEU A 91 -46.64 14.33 1.23
N ALA A 92 -47.15 13.20 1.73
CA ALA A 92 -46.52 11.90 1.54
C ALA A 92 -47.55 10.77 1.53
N VAL A 93 -47.12 9.58 1.13
CA VAL A 93 -47.92 8.35 1.16
C VAL A 93 -47.22 7.31 2.03
N ALA A 94 -47.92 6.80 3.04
CA ALA A 94 -47.44 5.74 3.92
C ALA A 94 -47.44 4.37 3.21
N PRO A 95 -46.72 3.35 3.72
CA PRO A 95 -46.69 2.00 3.13
C PRO A 95 -48.05 1.34 2.93
N LYS A 96 -49.05 1.65 3.77
CA LYS A 96 -50.44 1.19 3.57
C LYS A 96 -51.25 2.02 2.58
N GLY A 97 -50.66 2.96 1.86
CA GLY A 97 -51.34 3.82 0.89
C GLY A 97 -52.12 4.98 1.53
N GLN A 98 -51.88 5.28 2.80
CA GLN A 98 -52.56 6.38 3.49
C GLN A 98 -51.86 7.70 3.19
N LEU A 99 -52.62 8.76 2.94
CA LEU A 99 -52.10 10.10 2.73
C LEU A 99 -51.70 10.74 4.06
N LEU A 100 -50.47 11.25 4.10
CA LEU A 100 -49.92 12.06 5.18
C LEU A 100 -49.85 13.50 4.69
N HIS A 101 -50.66 14.39 5.27
CA HIS A 101 -50.68 15.79 4.86
C HIS A 101 -50.57 16.71 6.08
N LEU A 102 -49.59 17.61 6.01
CA LEU A 102 -49.36 18.63 7.01
C LEU A 102 -49.32 20.00 6.31
N PRO A 103 -50.32 20.88 6.49
CA PRO A 103 -50.42 22.14 5.75
C PRO A 103 -49.52 23.27 6.31
N ALA A 104 -48.99 23.12 7.52
CA ALA A 104 -48.14 24.10 8.18
C ALA A 104 -47.02 23.41 8.95
N ALA A 105 -45.88 24.07 9.10
CA ALA A 105 -44.78 23.52 9.89
C ALA A 105 -45.20 23.32 11.36
N VAL A 106 -44.68 22.28 11.99
CA VAL A 106 -44.91 21.95 13.39
C VAL A 106 -43.60 21.84 14.14
N GLN A 107 -43.66 22.07 15.46
CA GLN A 107 -42.52 21.91 16.36
C GLN A 107 -42.90 20.96 17.50
N VAL A 108 -41.95 20.13 17.91
CA VAL A 108 -42.16 19.12 18.94
C VAL A 108 -40.89 18.88 19.74
N GLU A 109 -41.03 18.70 21.05
CA GLU A 109 -39.91 18.30 21.90
C GLU A 109 -39.56 16.82 21.64
N VAL A 110 -38.27 16.52 21.49
CA VAL A 110 -37.78 15.15 21.26
C VAL A 110 -38.24 14.18 22.35
N ALA A 111 -38.35 14.67 23.59
CA ALA A 111 -38.84 13.89 24.73
C ALA A 111 -40.27 13.34 24.51
N ASP A 112 -41.12 14.03 23.74
CA ASP A 112 -42.48 13.58 23.39
C ASP A 112 -42.49 12.53 22.27
N LEU A 113 -41.38 12.40 21.53
CA LEU A 113 -41.27 11.50 20.39
C LEU A 113 -40.72 10.13 20.73
N LEU A 114 -40.09 9.98 21.90
CA LEU A 114 -39.45 8.74 22.33
C LEU A 114 -40.50 7.72 22.85
N PRO A 115 -40.38 6.43 22.48
CA PRO A 115 -41.25 5.40 23.01
C PRO A 115 -41.00 5.19 24.52
N GLY A 116 -42.04 5.24 25.36
CA GLY A 116 -41.97 4.77 26.76
C GLY A 116 -42.26 5.78 27.88
N ARG A 117 -42.50 7.07 27.60
CA ARG A 117 -43.09 7.99 28.60
C ARG A 117 -44.62 7.89 28.59
N GLY A 118 -45.14 6.71 28.93
CA GLY A 118 -46.51 6.62 29.42
C GLY A 118 -46.63 7.48 30.68
N ALA A 119 -47.68 8.30 30.80
CA ALA A 119 -48.01 8.98 32.05
C ALA A 119 -48.00 7.95 33.21
N PRO A 120 -47.56 8.33 34.43
CA PRO A 120 -47.64 7.43 35.57
C PRO A 120 -49.07 6.88 35.66
N PRO A 121 -49.26 5.55 35.80
CA PRO A 121 -50.59 4.98 35.91
C PRO A 121 -51.31 5.67 37.06
N PRO A 122 -52.63 5.94 36.95
CA PRO A 122 -53.39 6.45 38.08
C PRO A 122 -53.16 5.51 39.27
N ALA A 123 -52.67 6.07 40.37
CA ALA A 123 -52.36 5.30 41.57
C ALA A 123 -53.62 4.59 42.04
N GLY A 124 -53.67 3.26 41.84
CA GLY A 124 -54.72 2.42 42.36
C GLY A 124 -55.36 1.49 41.34
N GLN A 125 -54.62 0.50 40.84
CA GLN A 125 -55.20 -0.78 40.43
C GLN A 125 -54.11 -1.85 40.45
N GLN A 126 -54.09 -2.65 41.53
CA GLN A 126 -53.32 -3.89 41.58
C GLN A 126 -53.93 -4.87 40.58
N ALA A 127 -53.26 -5.07 39.45
CA ALA A 127 -53.56 -6.16 38.53
C ALA A 127 -52.75 -7.41 38.91
N ALA A 128 -53.42 -8.54 38.79
CA ALA A 128 -53.01 -9.85 39.29
C ALA A 128 -51.70 -10.37 38.70
N THR A 129 -50.99 -11.12 39.54
CA THR A 129 -49.80 -11.93 39.25
C THR A 129 -50.07 -12.95 38.14
N GLY A 130 -49.38 -12.85 37.01
CA GLY A 130 -49.53 -13.83 35.92
C GLY A 130 -48.65 -13.69 34.68
N PHE A 131 -47.64 -12.82 34.65
CA PHE A 131 -46.66 -12.76 33.56
C PHE A 131 -45.26 -12.60 34.13
N GLU A 132 -44.36 -13.54 33.81
CA GLU A 132 -42.95 -13.41 34.12
C GLU A 132 -42.32 -12.21 33.39
N PRO A 133 -41.32 -11.55 33.99
CA PRO A 133 -40.58 -10.50 33.31
C PRO A 133 -39.87 -11.08 32.08
N CYS A 134 -39.99 -10.42 30.93
CA CYS A 134 -39.14 -10.73 29.78
C CYS A 134 -37.68 -10.58 30.19
N THR A 135 -36.92 -11.67 30.22
CA THR A 135 -35.47 -11.61 30.37
C THR A 135 -34.90 -10.90 29.15
N ALA A 136 -34.23 -9.78 29.37
CA ALA A 136 -33.49 -9.08 28.33
C ALA A 136 -32.43 -10.05 27.79
N GLY A 137 -32.54 -10.40 26.51
CA GLY A 137 -31.52 -11.19 25.82
C GLY A 137 -30.19 -10.45 25.90
N GLU A 138 -29.15 -11.16 26.32
CA GLU A 138 -27.78 -10.65 26.40
C GLU A 138 -27.38 -10.03 25.06
N GLY A 139 -27.11 -8.73 25.10
CA GLY A 139 -26.71 -7.96 23.92
C GLY A 139 -25.36 -8.43 23.41
N ALA A 140 -25.31 -8.71 22.11
CA ALA A 140 -24.05 -8.80 21.37
C ALA A 140 -23.21 -7.53 21.60
N PRO A 141 -21.87 -7.64 21.61
CA PRO A 141 -20.99 -6.54 21.99
C PRO A 141 -21.23 -5.30 21.10
N ALA A 142 -21.38 -4.16 21.77
CA ALA A 142 -21.70 -2.89 21.15
C ALA A 142 -20.62 -2.47 20.14
N ALA A 143 -21.04 -2.30 18.88
CA ALA A 143 -20.27 -1.56 17.89
C ALA A 143 -20.03 -0.12 18.39
N ALA A 144 -18.89 0.45 18.01
CA ALA A 144 -18.41 1.75 18.48
C ALA A 144 -19.47 2.87 18.30
N VAL A 145 -20.17 3.18 19.39
CA VAL A 145 -21.06 4.34 19.51
C VAL A 145 -20.18 5.57 19.79
N VAL A 146 -20.41 6.67 19.07
CA VAL A 146 -19.84 7.97 19.44
C VAL A 146 -20.21 8.25 20.89
N PRO A 147 -19.26 8.45 21.82
CA PRO A 147 -19.59 8.55 23.24
C PRO A 147 -20.63 9.66 23.49
N GLY A 148 -21.84 9.26 23.92
CA GLY A 148 -22.89 10.18 24.40
C GLY A 148 -24.08 10.43 23.48
N THR A 149 -24.06 10.06 22.18
CA THR A 149 -25.18 10.36 21.25
C THR A 149 -25.87 9.09 20.75
N VAL A 150 -27.18 8.98 20.97
CA VAL A 150 -28.00 7.88 20.44
C VAL A 150 -28.61 8.29 19.11
N LEU A 151 -28.53 7.43 18.10
CA LEU A 151 -29.08 7.69 16.77
C LEU A 151 -30.54 7.29 16.68
N TYR A 152 -31.34 8.12 16.00
CA TYR A 152 -32.74 7.87 15.73
C TYR A 152 -33.09 8.15 14.26
N THR A 153 -33.99 7.35 13.71
CA THR A 153 -34.70 7.67 12.47
C THR A 153 -35.95 8.47 12.80
N ILE A 154 -36.13 9.60 12.11
CA ILE A 154 -37.34 10.43 12.20
C ILE A 154 -38.38 9.82 11.27
N CYS A 155 -39.54 9.49 11.81
CA CYS A 155 -40.60 8.81 11.08
C CYS A 155 -41.94 9.55 11.16
N LEU A 156 -42.71 9.45 10.09
CA LEU A 156 -44.11 9.89 10.02
C LEU A 156 -45.04 8.68 9.98
N ALA A 157 -46.17 8.76 10.68
CA ALA A 157 -47.24 7.76 10.61
C ALA A 157 -48.59 8.43 10.40
N HIS A 158 -49.55 7.69 9.85
CA HIS A 158 -50.92 8.16 9.71
C HIS A 158 -51.64 8.11 11.05
N ALA A 159 -52.47 9.11 11.32
CA ALA A 159 -53.37 9.12 12.45
C ALA A 159 -54.77 9.54 12.02
N THR A 160 -55.78 9.06 12.74
CA THR A 160 -57.17 9.44 12.52
C THR A 160 -57.83 9.83 13.83
N GLY A 161 -58.62 10.90 13.83
CA GLY A 161 -59.44 11.28 14.98
C GLY A 161 -60.84 11.72 14.59
N LEU A 162 -61.67 11.93 15.60
CA LEU A 162 -63.03 12.45 15.44
C LEU A 162 -63.09 13.90 15.96
N CYS A 163 -63.74 14.81 15.24
CA CYS A 163 -63.89 16.22 15.65
C CYS A 163 -65.27 16.82 15.28
N GLY A 164 -65.49 18.08 15.69
CA GLY A 164 -66.76 18.81 15.53
C GLY A 164 -67.77 18.51 16.64
N HIS A 165 -68.92 19.20 16.67
CA HIS A 165 -70.00 18.88 17.61
C HIS A 165 -71.31 18.94 16.85
N ALA A 166 -72.08 17.85 16.87
CA ALA A 166 -73.39 17.81 16.22
C ALA A 166 -74.41 17.14 17.14
N GLU A 167 -75.62 17.69 17.15
CA GLU A 167 -76.74 17.14 17.89
C GLU A 167 -77.15 15.78 17.29
N VAL A 168 -77.39 14.80 18.16
CA VAL A 168 -77.92 13.48 17.78
C VAL A 168 -79.44 13.49 18.00
N PHE A 169 -80.20 13.57 16.91
CA PHE A 169 -81.65 13.48 16.95
C PHE A 169 -82.10 12.01 16.91
N GLY A 170 -82.99 11.61 17.83
CA GLY A 170 -83.65 10.29 17.77
C GLY A 170 -83.25 9.25 18.82
N ARG A 171 -82.47 9.59 19.86
CA ARG A 171 -82.36 8.73 21.05
C ARG A 171 -83.69 8.73 21.82
N LEU A 172 -84.49 7.69 21.61
CA LEU A 172 -85.72 7.47 22.37
C LEU A 172 -85.38 7.14 23.84
N CYS A 173 -85.61 8.11 24.72
CA CYS A 173 -85.89 7.91 26.15
C CYS A 173 -84.74 7.55 27.11
N ASP A 174 -83.59 8.22 27.03
CA ASP A 174 -82.75 8.43 28.24
C ASP A 174 -83.08 9.82 28.82
N GLY A 175 -83.50 9.87 30.08
CA GLY A 175 -84.27 10.96 30.67
C GLY A 175 -83.67 12.38 30.57
N GLY A 176 -84.52 13.33 30.14
CA GLY A 176 -84.39 14.78 30.38
C GLY A 176 -83.48 15.54 29.41
N CYS A 177 -84.09 16.24 28.42
CA CYS A 177 -83.61 17.41 27.65
C CYS A 177 -82.11 17.75 27.52
N VAL A 178 -81.20 16.78 27.49
CA VAL A 178 -79.81 16.96 27.07
C VAL A 178 -79.68 16.25 25.73
N THR A 179 -79.56 17.01 24.66
CA THR A 179 -79.21 16.47 23.35
C THR A 179 -77.85 15.79 23.48
N ALA A 180 -77.81 14.47 23.31
CA ALA A 180 -76.53 13.78 23.15
C ALA A 180 -75.84 14.38 21.92
N ALA A 181 -74.57 14.75 22.07
CA ALA A 181 -73.77 15.26 20.97
C ALA A 181 -72.72 14.23 20.56
N ASP A 182 -72.46 14.14 19.26
CA ASP A 182 -71.41 13.30 18.68
C ASP A 182 -70.46 14.14 17.81
N ARG A 183 -69.36 13.53 17.36
CA ARG A 183 -68.34 14.13 16.51
C ARG A 183 -68.63 13.80 15.03
N PRO A 184 -69.16 14.73 14.22
CA PRO A 184 -69.63 14.45 12.85
C PRO A 184 -68.51 14.31 11.82
N TYR A 185 -67.24 14.56 12.18
CA TYR A 185 -66.13 14.54 11.24
C TYR A 185 -65.05 13.55 11.68
N VAL A 186 -64.49 12.83 10.71
CA VAL A 186 -63.19 12.13 10.84
C VAL A 186 -62.14 13.03 10.22
N VAL A 187 -61.07 13.27 10.95
CA VAL A 187 -59.93 14.06 10.50
C VAL A 187 -58.70 13.18 10.45
N ASP A 188 -58.00 13.23 9.33
CA ASP A 188 -56.70 12.57 9.17
C ASP A 188 -55.59 13.54 9.65
N GLY A 189 -54.61 12.99 10.35
CA GLY A 189 -53.46 13.69 10.91
C GLY A 189 -52.15 12.92 10.70
N VAL A 190 -51.06 13.53 11.13
CA VAL A 190 -49.71 12.99 10.99
C VAL A 190 -49.09 12.84 12.37
N THR A 191 -48.64 11.64 12.71
CA THR A 191 -47.84 11.38 13.91
C THR A 191 -46.36 11.46 13.56
N VAL A 192 -45.62 12.32 14.25
CA VAL A 192 -44.16 12.33 14.23
C VAL A 192 -43.67 11.44 15.36
N LEU A 193 -42.70 10.56 15.10
CA LEU A 193 -42.11 9.66 16.09
C LEU A 193 -40.64 9.37 15.80
N LEU A 194 -39.90 8.94 16.82
CA LEU A 194 -38.50 8.50 16.68
C LEU A 194 -38.36 7.00 16.83
N ARG A 195 -37.57 6.38 15.94
CA ARG A 195 -37.17 4.97 16.01
C ARG A 195 -35.68 4.86 16.30
N PRO A 196 -35.25 4.09 17.33
CA PRO A 196 -33.83 3.85 17.57
C PRO A 196 -33.15 3.29 16.31
N LEU A 197 -31.97 3.81 15.99
CA LEU A 197 -31.18 3.40 14.83
C LEU A 197 -29.86 2.78 15.30
N GLN A 198 -29.66 1.50 14.98
CA GLN A 198 -28.43 0.76 15.25
C GLN A 198 -27.71 0.48 13.94
N LEU A 199 -26.46 0.95 13.85
CA LEU A 199 -25.62 0.85 12.68
C LEU A 199 -24.22 0.40 13.09
N ASP A 200 -23.59 -0.43 12.25
CA ASP A 200 -22.17 -0.71 12.35
C ASP A 200 -21.41 0.32 11.50
N VAL A 201 -20.73 1.25 12.16
CA VAL A 201 -19.92 2.29 11.51
C VAL A 201 -18.44 1.90 11.42
N GLY A 202 -18.03 0.77 12.02
CA GLY A 202 -16.64 0.33 12.11
C GLY A 202 -15.91 0.26 10.75
N PRO A 203 -16.52 -0.32 9.70
CA PRO A 203 -15.93 -0.37 8.36
C PRO A 203 -15.65 1.00 7.71
N PHE A 204 -16.22 2.08 8.25
CA PHE A 204 -16.11 3.44 7.73
C PHE A 204 -15.25 4.34 8.64
N CYS A 205 -14.38 3.72 9.46
CA CYS A 205 -13.43 4.38 10.34
C CYS A 205 -12.00 4.00 9.94
N LEU A 206 -11.11 4.98 9.89
CA LEU A 206 -9.68 4.79 9.69
C LEU A 206 -8.92 5.58 10.76
N PRO A 207 -8.20 4.91 11.69
CA PRO A 207 -7.47 5.59 12.77
C PRO A 207 -6.50 6.65 12.24
N GLY A 208 -6.47 7.82 12.88
CA GLY A 208 -5.63 8.95 12.46
C GLY A 208 -6.14 9.74 11.24
N VAL A 209 -7.19 9.26 10.57
CA VAL A 209 -7.82 9.96 9.44
C VAL A 209 -9.24 10.40 9.80
N THR A 210 -10.10 9.45 10.19
CA THR A 210 -11.49 9.76 10.53
C THR A 210 -11.63 10.28 11.96
N ARG A 211 -12.43 11.34 12.10
CA ARG A 211 -12.75 12.03 13.36
C ARG A 211 -14.26 12.03 13.59
N PRO A 212 -14.79 11.46 14.68
CA PRO A 212 -16.23 11.37 14.92
C PRO A 212 -16.95 12.72 14.81
N GLU A 213 -16.37 13.80 15.31
CA GLU A 213 -16.95 15.14 15.29
C GLU A 213 -17.13 15.74 13.89
N VAL A 214 -16.37 15.27 12.89
CA VAL A 214 -16.46 15.75 11.50
C VAL A 214 -17.15 14.73 10.58
N HIS A 215 -16.90 13.43 10.80
CA HIS A 215 -17.24 12.38 9.84
C HIS A 215 -18.55 11.64 10.17
N LEU A 216 -19.16 11.89 11.33
CA LEU A 216 -20.33 11.13 11.79
C LEU A 216 -21.47 11.08 10.77
N CYS A 217 -21.78 12.21 10.11
CA CYS A 217 -22.82 12.27 9.09
C CYS A 217 -22.54 11.28 7.93
N SER A 218 -21.34 11.32 7.36
CA SER A 218 -20.96 10.45 6.23
C SER A 218 -20.85 8.98 6.66
N GLN A 219 -20.35 8.70 7.87
CA GLN A 219 -20.27 7.35 8.44
C GLN A 219 -21.66 6.73 8.66
N VAL A 220 -22.59 7.49 9.23
CA VAL A 220 -23.98 7.06 9.44
C VAL A 220 -24.68 6.85 8.10
N ALA A 221 -24.49 7.75 7.13
CA ALA A 221 -25.05 7.59 5.79
C ALA A 221 -24.52 6.32 5.11
N ALA A 222 -23.20 6.11 5.11
CA ALA A 222 -22.57 4.93 4.50
C ALA A 222 -23.07 3.63 5.15
N ALA A 223 -23.09 3.57 6.48
CA ALA A 223 -23.58 2.42 7.23
C ALA A 223 -25.08 2.16 6.99
N TYR A 224 -25.90 3.21 6.94
CA TYR A 224 -27.33 3.09 6.64
C TYR A 224 -27.58 2.52 5.25
N PHE A 225 -26.90 3.05 4.22
CA PHE A 225 -27.05 2.54 2.85
C PHE A 225 -26.51 1.12 2.69
N ALA A 226 -25.44 0.76 3.39
CA ALA A 226 -24.92 -0.61 3.42
C ALA A 226 -25.95 -1.58 4.05
N GLN A 227 -26.53 -1.20 5.19
CA GLN A 227 -27.57 -1.99 5.87
C GLN A 227 -28.85 -2.09 5.01
N GLU A 228 -29.27 -1.00 4.38
CA GLU A 228 -30.44 -0.97 3.48
C GLU A 228 -30.25 -1.95 2.31
N ARG A 229 -29.07 -1.95 1.67
CA ARG A 229 -28.73 -2.92 0.62
C ARG A 229 -28.76 -4.36 1.12
N ALA A 230 -28.17 -4.61 2.30
CA ALA A 230 -28.15 -5.94 2.90
C ALA A 230 -29.56 -6.46 3.22
N ARG A 231 -30.49 -5.58 3.65
CA ARG A 231 -31.89 -5.93 3.94
C ARG A 231 -32.67 -6.40 2.72
N PHE A 232 -32.42 -5.83 1.53
CA PHE A 232 -33.09 -6.29 0.31
C PHE A 232 -32.62 -7.69 -0.08
N GLY A 233 -31.31 -7.95 0.01
CA GLY A 233 -30.66 -9.23 -0.25
C GLY A 233 -30.73 -9.65 -1.73
N SER A 234 -29.59 -10.04 -2.30
CA SER A 234 -29.55 -10.57 -3.67
C SER A 234 -30.20 -11.96 -3.74
N ALA A 235 -31.01 -12.20 -4.77
CA ALA A 235 -31.45 -13.53 -5.15
C ALA A 235 -30.62 -14.11 -6.30
N LEU A 236 -29.59 -13.39 -6.78
CA LEU A 236 -28.68 -13.81 -7.85
C LEU A 236 -27.62 -14.78 -7.31
N SER A 237 -28.08 -15.94 -6.89
CA SER A 237 -27.25 -17.12 -6.64
C SER A 237 -27.91 -18.33 -7.28
N ALA A 238 -27.16 -19.40 -7.53
CA ALA A 238 -27.75 -20.64 -8.06
C ALA A 238 -28.92 -21.14 -7.19
N ALA A 239 -28.77 -21.05 -5.86
CA ALA A 239 -29.83 -21.37 -4.91
C ALA A 239 -31.02 -20.40 -5.01
N GLY A 240 -30.76 -19.09 -5.07
CA GLY A 240 -31.79 -18.05 -5.19
C GLY A 240 -32.60 -18.15 -6.48
N ILE A 241 -31.93 -18.42 -7.61
CA ILE A 241 -32.55 -18.64 -8.92
C ILE A 241 -33.42 -19.89 -8.92
N GLY A 242 -33.00 -20.96 -8.24
CA GLY A 242 -33.77 -22.20 -8.10
C GLY A 242 -34.98 -22.13 -7.17
N THR A 243 -35.22 -21.01 -6.48
CA THR A 243 -36.37 -20.87 -5.58
C THR A 243 -37.69 -20.60 -6.32
N GLY A 244 -38.82 -20.88 -5.66
CA GLY A 244 -40.16 -20.51 -6.17
C GLY A 244 -40.43 -19.00 -6.22
N LEU A 245 -39.47 -18.15 -5.80
CA LEU A 245 -39.56 -16.69 -5.76
C LEU A 245 -39.99 -16.09 -7.11
N TRP A 246 -39.38 -16.57 -8.20
CA TRP A 246 -39.59 -16.05 -9.55
C TRP A 246 -40.98 -16.36 -10.10
N GLY A 247 -41.63 -17.42 -9.60
CA GLY A 247 -43.02 -17.76 -9.93
C GLY A 247 -44.06 -17.03 -9.07
N ALA A 248 -43.68 -16.57 -7.87
CA ALA A 248 -44.60 -15.95 -6.91
C ALA A 248 -44.87 -14.47 -7.18
N GLY A 249 -43.98 -13.79 -7.90
CA GLY A 249 -44.09 -12.34 -8.13
C GLY A 249 -43.58 -11.51 -6.93
N ALA A 250 -43.69 -10.18 -7.04
CA ALA A 250 -43.37 -9.29 -5.94
C ALA A 250 -44.44 -9.39 -4.83
N PRO A 251 -44.07 -9.62 -3.56
CA PRO A 251 -45.03 -9.59 -2.46
C PRO A 251 -45.50 -8.15 -2.21
N ASN A 252 -46.61 -8.02 -1.47
CA ASN A 252 -46.99 -6.72 -0.94
C ASN A 252 -45.91 -6.24 0.05
N LEU A 253 -45.21 -5.15 -0.28
CA LEU A 253 -44.15 -4.54 0.52
C LEU A 253 -44.70 -3.71 1.70
N ALA A 254 -45.85 -4.05 2.25
CA ALA A 254 -46.41 -3.38 3.42
C ALA A 254 -45.53 -3.67 4.65
N GLY A 255 -44.47 -2.89 4.82
CA GLY A 255 -43.60 -2.91 5.99
C GLY A 255 -44.28 -2.29 7.21
N GLU A 256 -43.47 -1.84 8.18
CA GLU A 256 -43.98 -0.97 9.23
C GLU A 256 -44.64 0.26 8.61
N ASP A 257 -45.81 0.66 9.12
CA ASP A 257 -46.64 1.72 8.56
C ASP A 257 -46.13 3.12 8.96
N VAL A 258 -44.84 3.33 8.69
CA VAL A 258 -44.10 4.54 9.01
C VAL A 258 -43.26 4.95 7.81
N LEU A 259 -43.10 6.25 7.62
CA LEU A 259 -42.31 6.84 6.55
C LEU A 259 -41.10 7.58 7.14
N PRO A 260 -39.87 7.08 6.92
CA PRO A 260 -38.66 7.77 7.34
C PRO A 260 -38.45 9.09 6.57
N ILE A 261 -38.06 10.15 7.28
CA ILE A 261 -37.81 11.49 6.70
C ILE A 261 -36.42 12.06 7.03
N GLY A 262 -35.64 11.39 7.88
CA GLY A 262 -34.27 11.81 8.20
C GLY A 262 -33.66 11.04 9.37
N VAL A 263 -32.42 11.34 9.69
CA VAL A 263 -31.68 10.78 10.82
C VAL A 263 -31.21 11.90 11.75
N LEU A 264 -31.41 11.71 13.05
CA LEU A 264 -30.90 12.62 14.09
C LEU A 264 -30.09 11.86 15.14
N GLY A 265 -29.13 12.55 15.74
CA GLY A 265 -28.50 12.20 17.00
C GLY A 265 -29.16 12.94 18.16
N TRP A 266 -29.32 12.26 19.29
CA TRP A 266 -29.84 12.82 20.53
C TRP A 266 -28.97 12.42 21.70
N ASP A 267 -28.46 13.39 22.45
CA ASP A 267 -27.58 13.18 23.61
C ASP A 267 -28.32 13.26 24.96
N GLY A 268 -29.63 13.55 24.93
CA GLY A 268 -30.46 13.77 26.12
C GLY A 268 -30.89 15.22 26.32
N ALA A 269 -30.25 16.18 25.63
CA ALA A 269 -30.55 17.61 25.74
C ALA A 269 -30.65 18.32 24.38
N GLU A 270 -29.76 17.99 23.43
CA GLU A 270 -29.64 18.66 22.15
C GLU A 270 -29.78 17.71 20.96
N ILE A 271 -30.45 18.21 19.91
CA ILE A 271 -30.53 17.55 18.62
C ILE A 271 -29.26 17.84 17.81
N THR A 272 -28.65 16.77 17.30
CA THR A 272 -27.70 16.83 16.18
C THR A 272 -28.41 16.29 14.94
N LEU A 273 -28.96 17.15 14.09
CA LEU A 273 -29.56 16.71 12.84
C LEU A 273 -28.44 16.28 11.88
N LEU A 274 -28.35 14.98 11.60
CA LEU A 274 -27.24 14.44 10.81
C LEU A 274 -27.47 14.64 9.33
N ASP A 275 -28.57 14.08 8.80
CA ASP A 275 -28.91 14.20 7.39
C ASP A 275 -30.35 13.74 7.14
N GLN A 276 -31.06 14.42 6.24
CA GLN A 276 -32.41 14.04 5.84
C GLN A 276 -32.39 12.91 4.80
N TRP A 277 -31.46 12.95 3.84
CA TRP A 277 -31.44 12.09 2.66
C TRP A 277 -31.05 10.64 2.96
N THR A 278 -30.36 10.40 4.06
CA THR A 278 -29.93 9.08 4.53
C THR A 278 -31.12 8.13 4.59
N ALA A 279 -32.25 8.56 5.17
CA ALA A 279 -33.46 7.76 5.31
C ALA A 279 -34.62 8.19 4.39
N ARG A 280 -34.68 9.46 3.97
CA ARG A 280 -35.74 10.01 3.12
C ARG A 280 -35.79 9.35 1.74
N ARG A 281 -36.99 8.91 1.33
CA ARG A 281 -37.24 8.39 -0.03
C ARG A 281 -38.41 9.13 -0.67
N GLU A 282 -38.20 9.61 -1.89
CA GLU A 282 -39.26 10.21 -2.70
C GLU A 282 -40.07 9.13 -3.43
N ARG A 283 -41.35 9.39 -3.65
CA ARG A 283 -42.25 8.48 -4.37
C ARG A 283 -41.97 8.55 -5.88
N MET A 284 -41.09 7.70 -6.37
CA MET A 284 -40.70 7.67 -7.79
C MET A 284 -40.96 6.35 -8.51
N GLU A 285 -41.05 5.22 -7.79
CA GLU A 285 -41.18 3.89 -8.39
C GLU A 285 -42.25 3.04 -7.70
N PRO A 286 -42.99 2.20 -8.44
CA PRO A 286 -43.98 1.30 -7.85
C PRO A 286 -43.30 0.19 -7.03
N PRO A 287 -43.96 -0.37 -5.99
CA PRO A 287 -43.36 -1.34 -5.07
C PRO A 287 -42.78 -2.58 -5.75
N ALA A 288 -43.45 -3.08 -6.79
CA ALA A 288 -42.96 -4.25 -7.52
C ALA A 288 -41.61 -4.00 -8.18
N ARG A 289 -41.36 -2.78 -8.71
CA ARG A 289 -40.08 -2.41 -9.31
C ARG A 289 -38.99 -2.29 -8.25
N LEU A 290 -39.29 -1.64 -7.12
CA LEU A 290 -38.36 -1.55 -5.98
C LEU A 290 -37.96 -2.94 -5.47
N TYR A 291 -38.95 -3.83 -5.31
CA TYR A 291 -38.73 -5.21 -4.88
C TYR A 291 -37.79 -5.95 -5.83
N TRP A 292 -38.12 -5.97 -7.13
CA TRP A 292 -37.35 -6.73 -8.10
C TRP A 292 -35.96 -6.15 -8.31
N ALA A 293 -35.81 -4.82 -8.28
CA ALA A 293 -34.51 -4.17 -8.37
C ALA A 293 -33.53 -4.75 -7.33
N GLY A 294 -33.94 -4.77 -6.05
CA GLY A 294 -33.12 -5.33 -4.98
C GLY A 294 -32.78 -6.82 -5.17
N ARG A 295 -33.71 -7.62 -5.71
CA ARG A 295 -33.51 -9.06 -5.95
C ARG A 295 -32.51 -9.37 -7.06
N VAL A 296 -32.42 -8.49 -8.06
CA VAL A 296 -31.51 -8.62 -9.21
C VAL A 296 -30.30 -7.69 -9.11
N GLU A 297 -29.94 -7.30 -7.88
CA GLU A 297 -28.78 -6.43 -7.58
C GLU A 297 -28.82 -5.04 -8.22
N GLN A 298 -29.95 -4.64 -8.77
CA GLN A 298 -30.17 -3.26 -9.19
C GLN A 298 -30.46 -2.39 -7.96
N ARG A 299 -29.73 -1.29 -7.81
CA ARG A 299 -30.09 -0.27 -6.82
C ARG A 299 -31.40 0.41 -7.23
N PRO A 300 -32.43 0.48 -6.37
CA PRO A 300 -33.65 1.25 -6.66
C PRO A 300 -33.37 2.73 -6.89
N TRP A 301 -34.11 3.38 -7.80
CA TRP A 301 -33.85 4.78 -8.14
C TRP A 301 -33.98 5.74 -6.93
N PRO A 302 -35.00 5.61 -6.05
CA PRO A 302 -35.09 6.44 -4.84
C PRO A 302 -33.90 6.31 -3.89
N VAL A 303 -33.27 5.14 -3.82
CA VAL A 303 -32.09 4.91 -2.98
C VAL A 303 -30.87 5.58 -3.60
N PHE A 304 -30.66 5.39 -4.90
CA PHE A 304 -29.54 6.03 -5.61
C PHE A 304 -29.62 7.55 -5.58
N LEU A 305 -30.79 8.13 -5.89
CA LEU A 305 -30.97 9.58 -5.87
C LEU A 305 -30.76 10.14 -4.45
N ALA A 306 -31.25 9.44 -3.41
CA ALA A 306 -30.99 9.82 -2.03
C ALA A 306 -29.49 9.84 -1.69
N GLN A 307 -28.68 8.91 -2.21
CA GLN A 307 -27.22 8.93 -2.04
C GLN A 307 -26.57 10.16 -2.69
N VAL A 308 -27.01 10.52 -3.91
CA VAL A 308 -26.52 11.70 -4.62
C VAL A 308 -26.91 12.97 -3.87
N LEU A 309 -28.16 13.09 -3.44
CA LEU A 309 -28.67 14.26 -2.72
C LEU A 309 -28.07 14.39 -1.31
N GLN A 310 -27.84 13.28 -0.62
CA GLN A 310 -27.09 13.26 0.65
C GLN A 310 -25.70 13.86 0.45
N PHE A 311 -24.96 13.40 -0.56
CA PHE A 311 -23.64 13.91 -0.86
C PHE A 311 -23.65 15.39 -1.24
N GLN A 312 -24.54 15.82 -2.14
CA GLN A 312 -24.62 17.22 -2.56
C GLN A 312 -25.02 18.16 -1.42
N ALA A 313 -25.95 17.73 -0.56
CA ALA A 313 -26.35 18.51 0.62
C ALA A 313 -25.19 18.65 1.62
N GLN A 314 -24.48 17.55 1.90
CA GLN A 314 -23.28 17.60 2.77
C GLN A 314 -22.18 18.46 2.14
N LEU A 315 -21.96 18.38 0.82
CA LEU A 315 -20.93 19.15 0.13
C LEU A 315 -21.22 20.64 0.15
N ALA A 316 -22.48 21.03 0.04
CA ALA A 316 -22.91 22.41 0.15
C ALA A 316 -22.81 22.95 1.59
N ALA A 317 -23.04 22.10 2.59
CA ALA A 317 -22.98 22.48 4.01
C ALA A 317 -21.57 22.44 4.60
N ALA A 318 -20.66 21.64 4.04
CA ALA A 318 -19.32 21.46 4.58
C ALA A 318 -18.49 22.75 4.43
N PRO A 319 -17.78 23.19 5.49
CA PRO A 319 -16.92 24.36 5.42
C PRO A 319 -15.82 24.17 4.37
N ALA A 320 -15.26 25.27 3.88
CA ALA A 320 -14.07 25.23 3.03
C ALA A 320 -12.92 24.54 3.79
N ALA A 321 -12.16 23.69 3.11
CA ALA A 321 -10.99 23.08 3.71
C ALA A 321 -9.94 24.16 4.04
N PRO A 322 -9.19 24.03 5.15
CA PRO A 322 -8.07 24.92 5.41
C PRO A 322 -7.03 24.77 4.30
N ALA A 323 -6.52 25.88 3.76
CA ALA A 323 -5.62 25.96 2.61
C ALA A 323 -4.25 25.24 2.76
N VAL A 324 -4.00 24.59 3.91
CA VAL A 324 -2.68 24.10 4.33
C VAL A 324 -2.50 22.59 4.06
N VAL A 325 -3.56 21.85 3.71
CA VAL A 325 -3.46 20.40 3.47
C VAL A 325 -3.85 20.06 2.03
N PRO A 326 -2.95 20.21 1.06
CA PRO A 326 -3.15 19.67 -0.27
C PRO A 326 -3.28 18.13 -0.20
N ALA A 327 -4.05 17.55 -1.12
CA ALA A 327 -4.22 16.11 -1.33
C ALA A 327 -5.28 15.31 -0.53
N ARG A 328 -6.35 15.87 0.07
CA ARG A 328 -7.55 15.10 0.54
C ARG A 328 -8.72 15.95 1.05
N GLU A 329 -9.12 17.00 0.34
CA GLU A 329 -10.10 17.97 0.86
C GLU A 329 -11.44 17.36 1.29
N LEU A 330 -12.00 16.42 0.52
CA LEU A 330 -13.29 15.80 0.88
C LEU A 330 -13.19 14.99 2.18
N VAL A 331 -12.09 14.29 2.41
CA VAL A 331 -11.92 13.59 3.69
C VAL A 331 -11.88 14.60 4.84
N GLU A 332 -11.12 15.69 4.71
CA GLU A 332 -11.07 16.74 5.74
C GLU A 332 -12.41 17.48 5.94
N ARG A 333 -13.26 17.50 4.91
CA ARG A 333 -14.64 18.01 4.95
C ARG A 333 -15.65 17.00 5.52
N GLY A 334 -15.19 15.84 5.99
CA GLY A 334 -16.01 14.85 6.70
C GLY A 334 -16.60 13.74 5.82
N PHE A 335 -16.08 13.53 4.62
CA PHE A 335 -16.52 12.47 3.73
C PHE A 335 -15.68 11.19 3.92
N VAL A 336 -16.33 10.06 4.18
CA VAL A 336 -15.67 8.73 4.22
C VAL A 336 -15.93 7.92 2.94
N GLU A 337 -17.08 8.16 2.29
CA GLU A 337 -17.44 7.55 1.01
C GLU A 337 -18.24 8.52 0.14
N LEU A 338 -18.03 8.41 -1.17
CA LEU A 338 -18.84 9.09 -2.19
C LEU A 338 -19.95 8.16 -2.72
N PRO A 339 -21.06 8.70 -3.24
CA PRO A 339 -22.00 7.92 -4.03
C PRO A 339 -21.31 7.29 -5.25
N ALA A 340 -21.96 6.34 -5.91
CA ALA A 340 -21.42 5.71 -7.11
C ALA A 340 -21.16 6.69 -8.27
N ALA A 341 -21.87 7.82 -8.27
CA ALA A 341 -21.61 8.99 -9.11
C ALA A 341 -22.15 10.26 -8.45
N GLY A 342 -21.60 11.41 -8.81
CA GLY A 342 -22.01 12.72 -8.31
C GLY A 342 -21.25 13.85 -9.00
N TYR A 343 -21.58 15.08 -8.64
CA TYR A 343 -20.97 16.27 -9.22
C TYR A 343 -19.95 16.88 -8.26
N LEU A 344 -18.78 17.27 -8.77
CA LEU A 344 -17.76 18.00 -8.02
C LEU A 344 -17.55 19.38 -8.64
N PRO A 345 -17.39 20.44 -7.82
CA PRO A 345 -16.99 21.75 -8.31
C PRO A 345 -15.51 21.72 -8.76
N VAL A 346 -15.18 22.43 -9.82
CA VAL A 346 -13.80 22.64 -10.31
C VAL A 346 -13.64 24.06 -10.81
N ASP A 347 -12.42 24.59 -10.87
CA ASP A 347 -12.12 25.86 -11.51
C ASP A 347 -11.62 25.62 -12.94
N PRO A 348 -12.39 25.95 -13.99
CA PRO A 348 -11.95 25.77 -15.38
C PRO A 348 -10.73 26.64 -15.73
N GLY A 349 -10.45 27.70 -14.96
CA GLY A 349 -9.24 28.53 -15.10
C GLY A 349 -8.11 28.16 -14.14
N GLY A 350 -8.32 27.21 -13.22
CA GLY A 350 -7.44 26.95 -12.07
C GLY A 350 -6.23 26.05 -12.32
N GLY A 351 -5.84 25.81 -13.59
CA GLY A 351 -4.70 24.94 -13.94
C GLY A 351 -5.08 23.49 -14.23
N ASP A 352 -4.22 22.53 -13.88
CA ASP A 352 -4.42 21.10 -14.19
C ASP A 352 -5.66 20.53 -13.48
N LEU A 353 -6.67 20.16 -14.28
CA LEU A 353 -7.90 19.56 -13.79
C LEU A 353 -7.66 18.25 -13.03
N ARG A 354 -6.66 17.45 -13.43
CA ARG A 354 -6.36 16.20 -12.73
C ARG A 354 -5.88 16.51 -11.31
N ALA A 355 -4.93 17.43 -11.14
CA ALA A 355 -4.47 17.89 -9.84
C ALA A 355 -5.64 18.41 -8.98
N GLN A 356 -6.49 19.30 -9.52
CA GLN A 356 -7.65 19.83 -8.79
C GLN A 356 -8.57 18.71 -8.26
N VAL A 357 -8.91 17.73 -9.11
CA VAL A 357 -9.79 16.63 -8.68
C VAL A 357 -9.07 15.66 -7.76
N GLN A 358 -7.77 15.42 -7.95
CA GLN A 358 -6.95 14.58 -7.08
C GLN A 358 -6.82 15.21 -5.68
N ASP A 359 -6.71 16.53 -5.57
CA ASP A 359 -6.69 17.24 -4.29
C ASP A 359 -8.01 17.13 -3.55
N LEU A 360 -9.13 17.17 -4.28
CA LEU A 360 -10.46 16.95 -3.70
C LEU A 360 -10.62 15.53 -3.12
N VAL A 361 -10.33 14.49 -3.92
CA VAL A 361 -10.63 13.10 -3.53
C VAL A 361 -9.50 12.42 -2.73
N GLY A 362 -8.27 12.91 -2.87
CA GLY A 362 -7.07 12.39 -2.24
C GLY A 362 -6.42 11.19 -2.94
N PRO A 363 -5.21 10.75 -2.51
CA PRO A 363 -4.40 9.74 -3.20
C PRO A 363 -4.94 8.31 -3.09
N GLY A 364 -5.96 8.07 -2.27
CA GLY A 364 -6.62 6.76 -2.14
C GLY A 364 -7.51 6.36 -3.33
N VAL A 365 -7.54 7.19 -4.38
CA VAL A 365 -8.40 7.03 -5.56
C VAL A 365 -7.58 7.18 -6.84
N GLU A 366 -7.78 6.26 -7.78
CA GLU A 366 -7.15 6.28 -9.11
C GLU A 366 -8.06 6.98 -10.13
N LEU A 367 -7.64 8.14 -10.62
CA LEU A 367 -8.45 8.96 -11.54
C LEU A 367 -8.15 8.72 -13.03
N ARG A 368 -9.21 8.67 -13.83
CA ARG A 368 -9.17 8.79 -15.30
C ARG A 368 -10.09 9.90 -15.75
N LEU A 369 -9.54 10.91 -16.42
CA LEU A 369 -10.31 12.02 -16.98
C LEU A 369 -10.81 11.63 -18.38
N CYS A 370 -12.07 11.93 -18.67
CA CYS A 370 -12.69 11.68 -19.97
C CYS A 370 -13.47 12.93 -20.41
N ALA A 371 -13.04 13.55 -21.51
CA ALA A 371 -13.86 14.52 -22.20
C ALA A 371 -15.08 13.81 -22.80
N VAL A 372 -16.28 14.25 -22.44
CA VAL A 372 -17.54 13.70 -22.96
C VAL A 372 -18.47 14.82 -23.37
N ARG A 373 -19.41 14.54 -24.27
CA ARG A 373 -20.45 15.52 -24.60
C ARG A 373 -21.37 15.73 -23.40
N ARG A 374 -21.84 16.96 -23.18
CA ARG A 374 -22.71 17.27 -22.04
C ARG A 374 -24.01 16.44 -21.98
N ASP A 375 -24.59 16.05 -23.12
CA ASP A 375 -25.80 15.21 -23.21
C ASP A 375 -25.56 13.76 -22.74
N GLN A 376 -24.31 13.31 -22.68
CA GLN A 376 -23.95 11.98 -22.20
C GLN A 376 -23.97 11.88 -20.67
N ILE A 377 -23.78 13.00 -19.95
CA ILE A 377 -23.67 13.02 -18.48
C ILE A 377 -24.88 12.37 -17.78
N PRO A 378 -26.16 12.68 -18.12
CA PRO A 378 -27.30 12.04 -17.49
C PRO A 378 -27.35 10.52 -17.72
N HIS A 379 -26.93 10.03 -18.89
CA HIS A 379 -26.88 8.60 -19.20
C HIS A 379 -25.79 7.90 -18.40
N GLU A 380 -24.64 8.55 -18.17
CA GLU A 380 -23.57 7.96 -17.34
C GLU A 380 -23.94 7.98 -15.85
N LEU A 381 -24.73 8.96 -15.40
CA LEU A 381 -25.29 8.98 -14.05
C LEU A 381 -26.28 7.82 -13.85
N GLU A 382 -27.22 7.59 -14.79
CA GLU A 382 -28.14 6.45 -14.76
C GLU A 382 -27.39 5.12 -14.78
N ARG A 383 -26.37 4.99 -15.65
CA ARG A 383 -25.50 3.81 -15.70
C ARG A 383 -24.74 3.55 -14.42
N ALA A 384 -24.46 4.58 -13.62
CA ALA A 384 -23.77 4.46 -12.34
C ALA A 384 -24.68 4.08 -11.17
N GLN A 385 -26.00 4.15 -11.35
CA GLN A 385 -26.99 3.79 -10.34
C GLN A 385 -26.70 2.46 -9.65
N HIS A 386 -26.29 1.45 -10.42
CA HIS A 386 -26.11 0.09 -9.92
C HIS A 386 -24.70 -0.20 -9.40
N MET A 387 -23.76 0.74 -9.49
CA MET A 387 -22.40 0.57 -9.00
C MET A 387 -22.31 0.83 -7.49
N ASP A 388 -21.28 0.29 -6.85
CA ASP A 388 -21.03 0.51 -5.42
C ASP A 388 -20.61 1.96 -5.13
N ARG A 389 -20.78 2.39 -3.87
CA ARG A 389 -20.21 3.65 -3.37
C ARG A 389 -18.69 3.61 -3.51
N ILE A 390 -18.05 4.78 -3.56
CA ILE A 390 -16.59 4.90 -3.70
C ILE A 390 -16.02 5.20 -2.32
N SER A 391 -15.21 4.29 -1.78
CA SER A 391 -14.54 4.51 -0.49
C SER A 391 -13.36 5.47 -0.65
N LEU A 392 -13.31 6.52 0.17
CA LEU A 392 -12.14 7.42 0.23
C LEU A 392 -11.05 6.90 1.17
N LEU A 393 -11.39 5.91 2.01
CA LEU A 393 -10.50 5.38 3.04
C LEU A 393 -9.78 4.11 2.60
N ARG A 394 -10.39 3.28 1.75
CA ARG A 394 -9.84 1.97 1.38
C ARG A 394 -8.44 2.06 0.76
N GLY A 395 -8.25 2.92 -0.23
CA GLY A 395 -6.95 3.11 -0.88
C GLY A 395 -5.91 3.83 -0.01
N LEU A 396 -6.34 4.54 1.04
CA LEU A 396 -5.44 5.13 2.03
C LEU A 396 -4.95 4.07 3.04
N ALA A 397 -5.82 3.13 3.40
CA ALA A 397 -5.48 2.01 4.29
C ALA A 397 -4.62 0.95 3.58
N ASP A 398 -4.91 0.70 2.30
CA ASP A 398 -4.20 -0.25 1.44
C ASP A 398 -3.96 0.37 0.05
N PRO A 399 -2.72 0.81 -0.26
CA PRO A 399 -2.37 1.37 -1.56
C PRO A 399 -2.58 0.41 -2.74
N GLY A 400 -2.71 -0.91 -2.51
CA GLY A 400 -3.06 -1.88 -3.54
C GLY A 400 -4.55 -1.93 -3.88
N ALA A 401 -5.40 -1.31 -3.05
CA ALA A 401 -6.86 -1.35 -3.15
C ALA A 401 -7.49 0.00 -3.53
N LEU A 402 -6.81 0.77 -4.40
CA LEU A 402 -7.29 2.06 -4.89
C LEU A 402 -8.67 1.93 -5.57
N GLU A 403 -9.60 2.79 -5.18
CA GLU A 403 -10.88 2.87 -5.89
C GLU A 403 -10.68 3.55 -7.24
N ARG A 404 -11.15 2.90 -8.31
CA ARG A 404 -11.01 3.41 -9.67
C ARG A 404 -12.17 4.34 -9.99
N VAL A 405 -11.87 5.56 -10.40
CA VAL A 405 -12.87 6.60 -10.67
C VAL A 405 -12.64 7.21 -12.05
N ASP A 406 -13.75 7.40 -12.78
CA ASP A 406 -13.78 8.18 -14.01
C ASP A 406 -14.32 9.58 -13.68
N VAL A 407 -13.63 10.60 -14.18
CA VAL A 407 -14.01 12.01 -14.10
C VAL A 407 -14.44 12.44 -15.50
N LEU A 408 -15.74 12.61 -15.67
CA LEU A 408 -16.34 13.00 -16.94
C LEU A 408 -16.42 14.52 -17.02
N VAL A 409 -15.70 15.08 -17.98
CA VAL A 409 -15.55 16.52 -18.19
C VAL A 409 -16.48 16.93 -19.33
N PRO A 410 -17.60 17.61 -19.05
CA PRO A 410 -18.59 17.94 -20.06
C PRO A 410 -18.02 18.98 -21.02
N ASP A 411 -17.98 18.63 -22.31
CA ASP A 411 -17.41 19.41 -23.40
C ASP A 411 -15.91 19.71 -23.22
N GLY A 412 -15.20 18.89 -22.42
CA GLY A 412 -13.78 19.08 -22.11
C GLY A 412 -12.89 19.08 -23.36
N LEU A 413 -11.87 19.94 -23.34
CA LEU A 413 -10.90 20.04 -24.43
C LEU A 413 -9.74 19.09 -24.14
N THR A 414 -9.44 18.20 -25.08
CA THR A 414 -8.24 17.37 -25.01
C THR A 414 -7.10 18.17 -25.62
N GLU A 415 -6.27 18.75 -24.78
CA GLU A 415 -5.02 19.31 -25.25
C GLU A 415 -4.04 18.15 -25.38
N ALA A 416 -3.56 17.94 -26.61
CA ALA A 416 -2.32 17.22 -26.80
C ALA A 416 -1.24 18.12 -26.19
N THR A 417 -0.95 17.92 -24.91
CA THR A 417 0.11 18.63 -24.21
C THR A 417 1.37 18.47 -25.05
N ALA A 418 1.87 19.59 -25.60
CA ALA A 418 3.20 19.65 -26.16
C ALA A 418 4.16 19.19 -25.05
N GLU A 419 5.09 18.30 -25.38
CA GLU A 419 5.98 17.60 -24.45
C GLU A 419 6.44 18.47 -23.29
N GLU A 420 5.84 18.28 -22.12
CA GLU A 420 6.51 18.70 -20.90
C GLU A 420 7.64 17.70 -20.69
N ARG A 421 8.85 18.08 -21.11
CA ARG A 421 10.06 17.25 -20.98
C ARG A 421 10.27 16.94 -19.49
N THR A 422 9.77 15.78 -19.05
CA THR A 422 9.89 15.31 -17.64
C THR A 422 11.34 15.12 -17.17
N GLY A 423 12.30 15.20 -18.10
CA GLY A 423 13.70 15.39 -17.81
C GLY A 423 14.55 15.48 -19.07
N LEU A 424 15.79 15.92 -18.91
CA LEU A 424 16.82 15.93 -19.94
C LEU A 424 17.91 14.92 -19.54
N ALA A 425 18.38 14.14 -20.50
CA ALA A 425 19.49 13.22 -20.32
C ALA A 425 20.68 13.69 -21.15
N PHE A 426 21.87 13.69 -20.56
CA PHE A 426 23.09 14.14 -21.20
C PHE A 426 24.21 13.11 -21.07
N ALA A 427 25.01 13.00 -22.12
CA ALA A 427 26.32 12.37 -22.07
C ALA A 427 27.30 13.32 -21.37
N VAL A 428 28.00 12.86 -20.34
CA VAL A 428 28.90 13.68 -19.52
C VAL A 428 30.35 13.22 -19.64
N ASP A 429 31.23 14.16 -19.93
CA ASP A 429 32.68 14.06 -19.77
C ASP A 429 33.11 14.93 -18.59
N LEU A 430 33.46 14.32 -17.46
CA LEU A 430 33.96 14.99 -16.26
C LEU A 430 35.48 14.95 -16.23
N SER A 431 36.12 16.12 -16.27
CA SER A 431 37.57 16.28 -16.11
C SER A 431 37.89 16.91 -14.76
N ILE A 432 38.79 16.28 -13.99
CA ILE A 432 39.22 16.77 -12.66
C ILE A 432 40.73 17.02 -12.70
N GLY A 433 41.15 18.24 -12.35
CA GLY A 433 42.53 18.74 -12.45
C GLY A 433 42.61 20.14 -13.08
N THR A 434 43.76 20.80 -12.98
CA THR A 434 43.98 22.11 -13.62
C THR A 434 44.09 21.94 -15.14
N PRO A 435 43.17 22.50 -15.94
CA PRO A 435 43.26 22.41 -17.40
C PRO A 435 44.51 23.15 -17.84
N GLY A 436 45.47 22.43 -18.43
CA GLY A 436 46.72 23.02 -18.91
C GLY A 436 46.48 24.05 -20.01
N GLY A 437 46.36 25.32 -19.64
CA GLY A 437 46.32 26.51 -20.50
C GLY A 437 45.10 26.62 -21.43
N PRO A 438 44.54 27.83 -21.64
CA PRO A 438 43.41 28.05 -22.54
C PRO A 438 43.85 27.85 -23.99
N THR A 439 43.61 26.67 -24.55
CA THR A 439 43.63 26.46 -26.01
C THR A 439 42.25 25.99 -26.45
N PRO A 440 41.59 26.65 -27.43
CA PRO A 440 40.20 26.37 -27.78
C PRO A 440 40.00 24.91 -28.23
N LEU A 441 39.10 24.20 -27.54
CA LEU A 441 38.84 22.75 -27.64
C LEU A 441 38.20 22.26 -28.95
N ARG A 442 38.07 23.08 -29.99
CA ARG A 442 37.38 22.68 -31.24
C ARG A 442 38.11 21.62 -32.07
N ARG A 443 39.29 21.14 -31.66
CA ARG A 443 40.06 20.15 -32.44
C ARG A 443 41.01 19.27 -31.61
N ARG A 444 40.59 18.78 -30.44
CA ARG A 444 41.28 17.64 -29.77
C ARG A 444 40.51 16.35 -30.00
N VAL A 445 40.78 15.70 -31.12
CA VAL A 445 40.90 14.25 -31.14
C VAL A 445 42.42 14.02 -31.08
N SER A 446 42.91 13.21 -30.14
CA SER A 446 44.31 12.82 -29.92
C SER A 446 45.28 13.85 -29.27
N GLY A 447 45.22 13.97 -27.94
CA GLY A 447 46.31 14.52 -27.11
C GLY A 447 45.94 14.65 -25.63
N PRO A 448 46.48 13.81 -24.71
CA PRO A 448 46.12 13.84 -23.30
C PRO A 448 46.65 15.12 -22.63
N GLY A 449 45.75 15.91 -22.04
CA GLY A 449 46.13 16.91 -21.03
C GLY A 449 46.34 16.23 -19.66
N PRO A 450 46.98 16.91 -18.69
CA PRO A 450 47.01 16.45 -17.31
C PRO A 450 45.61 16.59 -16.68
N GLY A 451 45.00 15.48 -16.26
CA GLY A 451 43.66 15.44 -15.64
C GLY A 451 43.05 14.03 -15.64
N VAL A 452 42.20 13.73 -14.66
CA VAL A 452 41.36 12.52 -14.63
C VAL A 452 40.13 12.78 -15.49
N THR A 453 39.87 11.93 -16.48
CA THR A 453 38.69 12.01 -17.34
C THR A 453 37.74 10.85 -17.02
N LEU A 454 36.52 11.16 -16.61
CA LEU A 454 35.43 10.22 -16.35
C LEU A 454 34.33 10.46 -17.39
N ALA A 455 33.76 9.39 -17.94
CA ALA A 455 32.64 9.44 -18.87
C ALA A 455 31.41 8.77 -18.26
N GLY A 456 30.22 9.25 -18.60
CA GLY A 456 28.97 8.65 -18.15
C GLY A 456 27.76 9.48 -18.52
N ALA A 457 26.71 9.43 -17.72
CA ALA A 457 25.44 10.09 -18.01
C ALA A 457 24.94 10.89 -16.82
N VAL A 458 24.25 12.00 -17.11
CA VAL A 458 23.47 12.75 -16.13
C VAL A 458 22.03 12.90 -16.60
N ARG A 459 21.10 12.80 -15.66
CA ARG A 459 19.70 13.14 -15.87
C ARG A 459 19.31 14.29 -14.99
N LEU A 460 18.66 15.30 -15.58
CA LEU A 460 17.97 16.38 -14.89
C LEU A 460 16.47 16.14 -14.97
N GLY A 461 15.79 15.96 -13.84
CA GLY A 461 14.34 15.87 -13.75
C GLY A 461 13.74 17.19 -13.26
N PHE A 462 12.80 17.72 -14.03
CA PHE A 462 12.07 18.95 -13.72
C PHE A 462 10.65 18.58 -13.25
N GLY A 463 10.54 18.14 -12.00
CA GLY A 463 9.25 17.92 -11.34
C GLY A 463 8.97 19.01 -10.30
N PRO A 464 8.02 18.81 -9.38
CA PRO A 464 7.88 19.68 -8.19
C PRO A 464 9.15 19.71 -7.32
N ALA A 465 10.06 18.73 -7.51
CA ALA A 465 11.42 18.76 -7.02
C ALA A 465 12.39 18.75 -8.21
N LEU A 466 13.45 19.56 -8.12
CA LEU A 466 14.57 19.47 -9.05
C LEU A 466 15.41 18.25 -8.68
N THR A 467 15.63 17.33 -9.61
CA THR A 467 16.49 16.16 -9.39
C THR A 467 17.62 16.14 -10.42
N ALA A 468 18.84 15.92 -9.97
CA ALA A 468 20.01 15.72 -10.82
C ALA A 468 20.71 14.42 -10.40
N ARG A 469 20.84 13.47 -11.32
CA ARG A 469 21.53 12.19 -11.08
C ARG A 469 22.64 12.02 -12.07
N LEU A 470 23.86 11.79 -11.60
CA LEU A 470 25.07 11.62 -12.39
C LEU A 470 25.70 10.28 -12.02
N ALA A 471 26.10 9.51 -13.03
CA ALA A 471 26.98 8.36 -12.85
C ALA A 471 28.07 8.37 -13.91
N VAL A 472 29.34 8.36 -13.48
CA VAL A 472 30.51 8.43 -14.36
C VAL A 472 31.61 7.46 -13.92
N ALA A 473 32.33 6.89 -14.89
CA ALA A 473 33.50 6.05 -14.64
C ALA A 473 34.65 6.37 -15.62
N GLY A 474 35.88 6.05 -15.22
CA GLY A 474 37.05 6.25 -16.07
C GLY A 474 38.29 5.53 -15.57
N THR A 475 39.37 5.57 -16.37
CA THR A 475 40.63 4.89 -16.06
C THR A 475 41.81 5.85 -15.87
N LEU A 476 42.67 5.58 -14.89
CA LEU A 476 43.89 6.33 -14.54
C LEU A 476 45.11 5.69 -15.22
N ALA A 477 45.96 6.44 -15.95
CA ALA A 477 47.08 5.82 -16.69
C ALA A 477 48.37 5.57 -15.87
N ALA A 478 48.39 5.83 -14.56
CA ALA A 478 49.55 5.53 -13.70
C ALA A 478 49.13 5.08 -12.28
N PRO A 479 49.36 3.81 -11.89
CA PRO A 479 48.70 3.19 -10.73
C PRO A 479 49.18 3.64 -9.33
N ALA A 480 50.32 4.34 -9.20
CA ALA A 480 50.90 4.63 -7.88
C ALA A 480 50.65 6.06 -7.35
N THR A 481 50.61 7.07 -8.23
CA THR A 481 50.40 8.48 -7.86
C THR A 481 48.95 8.87 -8.03
N ALA A 482 48.31 8.46 -9.12
CA ALA A 482 46.91 8.73 -9.41
C ALA A 482 45.96 8.18 -8.33
N ALA A 483 46.33 7.04 -7.75
CA ALA A 483 45.55 6.40 -6.72
C ALA A 483 45.53 7.19 -5.39
N LYS A 484 46.68 7.77 -5.03
CA LYS A 484 46.76 8.70 -3.91
C LYS A 484 46.00 9.98 -4.22
N ASP A 485 45.99 10.41 -5.48
CA ASP A 485 45.37 11.66 -5.87
C ASP A 485 43.84 11.60 -5.91
N ALA A 486 43.26 10.49 -6.40
CA ALA A 486 41.83 10.25 -6.33
C ALA A 486 41.34 10.02 -4.89
N ALA A 487 42.08 9.27 -4.06
CA ALA A 487 41.78 9.15 -2.64
C ALA A 487 41.85 10.51 -1.92
N ARG A 488 42.86 11.34 -2.24
CA ARG A 488 42.95 12.73 -1.75
C ARG A 488 41.79 13.58 -2.22
N LEU A 489 41.33 13.44 -3.46
CA LEU A 489 40.16 14.14 -3.97
C LEU A 489 38.90 13.78 -3.18
N VAL A 490 38.66 12.48 -2.94
CA VAL A 490 37.49 12.03 -2.16
C VAL A 490 37.59 12.48 -0.70
N ASP A 491 38.76 12.30 -0.06
CA ASP A 491 39.04 12.81 1.30
C ASP A 491 38.87 14.32 1.40
N LEU A 492 39.21 15.04 0.34
CA LEU A 492 39.11 16.48 0.27
C LEU A 492 37.67 16.93 0.09
N LEU A 493 36.93 16.34 -0.84
CA LEU A 493 35.50 16.60 -1.02
C LEU A 493 34.75 16.28 0.28
N ALA A 494 35.06 15.16 0.93
CA ALA A 494 34.53 14.82 2.24
C ALA A 494 34.95 15.84 3.33
N GLY A 495 36.22 16.25 3.35
CA GLY A 495 36.74 17.23 4.30
C GLY A 495 36.15 18.63 4.14
N VAL A 496 35.83 19.05 2.91
CA VAL A 496 35.13 20.30 2.60
C VAL A 496 33.68 20.22 3.08
N VAL A 497 32.98 19.13 2.78
CA VAL A 497 31.58 18.91 3.21
C VAL A 497 31.48 18.87 4.74
N GLU A 498 32.48 18.32 5.43
CA GLU A 498 32.50 18.21 6.90
C GLU A 498 33.04 19.46 7.61
N GLY A 499 33.43 20.50 6.86
CA GLY A 499 34.07 21.70 7.40
C GLY A 499 35.45 21.43 8.04
N ARG A 500 36.03 20.23 7.87
CA ARG A 500 37.35 19.85 8.39
C ARG A 500 38.49 20.43 7.56
N VAL A 501 38.24 20.72 6.30
CA VAL A 501 39.19 21.36 5.40
C VAL A 501 38.60 22.69 4.96
N ALA A 502 39.25 23.79 5.33
CA ALA A 502 38.90 25.10 4.81
C ALA A 502 38.97 25.06 3.27
N VAL A 503 38.02 25.72 2.61
CA VAL A 503 37.91 25.75 1.14
C VAL A 503 39.27 26.08 0.51
N ASP A 504 39.98 27.09 1.03
CA ASP A 504 41.32 27.51 0.60
C ASP A 504 42.39 26.41 0.67
N ALA A 505 42.36 25.59 1.72
CA ALA A 505 43.26 24.45 1.87
C ALA A 505 42.88 23.28 0.93
N ALA A 506 41.60 23.18 0.57
CA ALA A 506 41.14 22.25 -0.45
C ALA A 506 41.59 22.68 -1.85
N VAL A 507 41.54 23.98 -2.15
CA VAL A 507 42.07 24.55 -3.40
C VAL A 507 43.53 24.18 -3.61
N ALA A 508 44.36 24.43 -2.61
CA ALA A 508 45.79 24.15 -2.69
C ALA A 508 46.05 22.67 -2.99
N ARG A 509 45.29 21.77 -2.36
CA ARG A 509 45.42 20.31 -2.54
C ARG A 509 44.90 19.81 -3.88
N LEU A 510 43.83 20.38 -4.44
CA LEU A 510 43.31 20.01 -5.77
C LEU A 510 44.29 20.38 -6.89
N THR A 511 44.97 21.51 -6.72
CA THR A 511 45.94 22.01 -7.71
C THR A 511 47.17 21.11 -7.83
N GLU A 512 47.46 20.31 -6.79
CA GLU A 512 48.59 19.36 -6.75
C GLU A 512 48.28 17.97 -7.39
N LEU A 513 47.03 17.66 -7.72
CA LEU A 513 46.61 16.37 -8.27
C LEU A 513 46.76 16.37 -9.80
N ALA A 514 47.73 15.63 -10.35
CA ALA A 514 47.93 15.56 -11.81
C ALA A 514 48.25 14.15 -12.33
N PRO A 515 47.23 13.31 -12.58
CA PRO A 515 47.39 12.09 -13.37
C PRO A 515 47.08 12.33 -14.85
N THR A 516 47.61 11.47 -15.73
CA THR A 516 47.28 11.44 -17.17
C THR A 516 46.50 10.15 -17.45
N GLY A 517 45.49 10.16 -18.32
CA GLY A 517 44.83 8.95 -18.80
C GLY A 517 43.44 9.16 -19.40
N SER A 518 43.15 8.43 -20.49
CA SER A 518 41.82 8.31 -21.10
C SER A 518 41.19 6.99 -20.68
N ALA A 519 39.87 6.97 -20.48
CA ALA A 519 39.10 5.75 -20.26
C ALA A 519 39.29 4.77 -21.42
N VAL A 520 39.57 3.50 -21.12
CA VAL A 520 39.45 2.39 -22.08
C VAL A 520 38.19 1.61 -21.69
N PRO A 521 37.09 1.66 -22.48
CA PRO A 521 35.82 1.01 -22.14
C PRO A 521 35.96 -0.48 -21.78
N GLU A 522 36.85 -1.20 -22.46
CA GLU A 522 37.13 -2.62 -22.18
C GLU A 522 37.65 -2.87 -20.75
N VAL A 523 38.37 -1.91 -20.16
CA VAL A 523 38.89 -2.01 -18.79
C VAL A 523 37.79 -1.73 -17.76
N LEU A 524 36.86 -0.82 -18.06
CA LEU A 524 35.73 -0.52 -17.19
C LEU A 524 34.75 -1.70 -17.12
N ASP A 525 34.42 -2.30 -18.26
CA ASP A 525 33.57 -3.49 -18.32
C ASP A 525 34.22 -4.69 -17.61
N ALA A 526 35.54 -4.88 -17.79
CA ALA A 526 36.29 -5.92 -17.08
C ALA A 526 36.28 -5.71 -15.56
N VAL A 527 36.44 -4.46 -15.07
CA VAL A 527 36.37 -4.15 -13.63
C VAL A 527 34.95 -4.28 -13.09
N ALA A 528 33.94 -3.79 -13.81
CA ALA A 528 32.54 -3.94 -13.45
C ALA A 528 32.16 -5.43 -13.37
N GLY A 529 32.60 -6.24 -14.34
CA GLY A 529 32.49 -7.69 -14.32
C GLY A 529 33.16 -8.34 -13.11
N ALA A 530 34.38 -7.92 -12.78
CA ALA A 530 35.11 -8.46 -11.63
C ALA A 530 34.46 -8.04 -10.29
N VAL A 531 33.99 -6.80 -10.16
CA VAL A 531 33.24 -6.33 -8.98
C VAL A 531 31.94 -7.10 -8.82
N ARG A 532 31.18 -7.35 -9.90
CA ARG A 532 29.97 -8.19 -9.86
C ARG A 532 30.30 -9.58 -9.32
N ALA A 533 31.31 -10.23 -9.88
CA ALA A 533 31.72 -11.58 -9.49
C ALA A 533 32.17 -11.66 -8.03
N ALA A 534 32.95 -10.69 -7.55
CA ALA A 534 33.47 -10.71 -6.19
C ALA A 534 32.46 -10.16 -5.15
N ALA A 535 31.56 -9.24 -5.50
CA ALA A 535 30.40 -8.87 -4.69
C ALA A 535 29.44 -10.05 -4.53
N ALA A 536 29.21 -10.79 -5.61
CA ALA A 536 28.49 -12.05 -5.58
C ALA A 536 29.18 -13.01 -4.57
N ALA A 537 30.48 -13.27 -4.70
CA ALA A 537 31.22 -14.14 -3.78
C ALA A 537 31.16 -13.71 -2.29
N LEU A 538 31.16 -12.41 -1.98
CA LEU A 538 31.00 -11.95 -0.59
C LEU A 538 29.59 -12.13 -0.06
N ARG A 539 28.57 -11.90 -0.89
CA ARG A 539 27.19 -12.28 -0.55
C ARG A 539 27.16 -13.77 -0.23
N ALA A 540 27.82 -14.63 -1.02
CA ALA A 540 27.93 -16.08 -0.80
C ALA A 540 28.31 -16.47 0.59
N ALA A 541 29.38 -15.86 1.07
CA ALA A 541 29.93 -16.15 2.37
C ALA A 541 29.07 -15.57 3.50
N SER A 542 27.98 -14.85 3.19
CA SER A 542 27.25 -13.98 4.12
C SER A 542 28.19 -13.06 4.90
N GLN A 543 29.31 -12.70 4.28
CA GLN A 543 30.32 -11.85 4.89
C GLN A 543 30.03 -10.41 4.50
N PRO A 544 29.58 -9.56 5.44
CA PRO A 544 29.59 -8.13 5.21
C PRO A 544 31.04 -7.72 5.09
N GLY A 545 31.44 -7.34 3.88
CA GLY A 545 32.82 -7.00 3.59
C GLY A 545 32.88 -6.29 2.26
N PRO A 546 33.91 -5.46 2.05
CA PRO A 546 34.09 -4.82 0.77
C PRO A 546 34.78 -5.80 -0.19
N VAL A 547 34.52 -5.68 -1.48
CA VAL A 547 35.00 -6.58 -2.52
C VAL A 547 36.54 -6.59 -2.56
N HIS A 548 37.21 -7.71 -2.78
CA HIS A 548 38.66 -7.75 -3.00
C HIS A 548 38.93 -8.07 -4.47
N LEU A 549 39.82 -7.32 -5.14
CA LEU A 549 40.18 -7.56 -6.54
C LEU A 549 41.69 -7.72 -6.71
N HIS A 550 42.09 -8.54 -7.68
CA HIS A 550 43.49 -8.68 -8.06
C HIS A 550 44.06 -7.36 -8.61
N LYS A 551 45.26 -7.04 -8.12
CA LYS A 551 45.96 -5.75 -8.23
C LYS A 551 46.16 -5.21 -9.65
N ALA A 552 46.25 -6.08 -10.65
CA ALA A 552 46.53 -5.69 -12.04
C ALA A 552 45.32 -5.09 -12.77
N VAL A 553 44.09 -5.43 -12.37
CA VAL A 553 42.86 -5.01 -13.07
C VAL A 553 42.17 -3.87 -12.31
N ALA A 554 42.18 -3.89 -10.98
CA ALA A 554 41.49 -2.89 -10.17
C ALA A 554 42.19 -1.54 -10.06
N ALA A 555 43.53 -1.49 -10.12
CA ALA A 555 44.33 -0.30 -9.77
C ALA A 555 44.17 0.92 -10.71
N GLN A 556 43.31 0.84 -11.71
CA GLN A 556 43.15 1.87 -12.73
C GLN A 556 41.74 2.46 -12.82
N SER A 557 40.72 1.92 -12.15
CA SER A 557 39.33 2.38 -12.37
C SER A 557 38.81 3.26 -11.23
N VAL A 558 38.07 4.31 -11.60
CA VAL A 558 37.33 5.19 -10.68
C VAL A 558 35.87 5.23 -11.13
N ALA A 559 34.94 5.11 -10.20
CA ALA A 559 33.51 5.31 -10.44
C ALA A 559 32.94 6.30 -9.42
N LEU A 560 32.02 7.15 -9.87
CA LEU A 560 31.40 8.20 -9.08
C LEU A 560 29.90 8.25 -9.41
N SER A 561 29.08 8.26 -8.37
CA SER A 561 27.65 8.58 -8.45
C SER A 561 27.35 9.81 -7.59
N LEU A 562 26.53 10.69 -8.13
CA LEU A 562 26.09 11.90 -7.46
C LEU A 562 24.58 12.07 -7.68
N GLU A 563 23.82 12.12 -6.60
CA GLU A 563 22.39 12.40 -6.61
C GLU A 563 22.13 13.69 -5.84
N LEU A 564 21.53 14.67 -6.51
CA LEU A 564 21.02 15.90 -5.90
C LEU A 564 19.51 15.94 -6.07
N SER A 565 18.78 16.18 -4.99
CA SER A 565 17.34 16.44 -5.03
C SER A 565 17.02 17.70 -4.23
N VAL A 566 16.15 18.56 -4.75
CA VAL A 566 15.73 19.80 -4.07
C VAL A 566 14.20 19.83 -4.04
N SER A 567 13.59 19.87 -2.85
CA SER A 567 12.13 19.71 -2.65
C SER A 567 11.26 20.91 -3.06
N GLY A 568 11.83 21.92 -3.72
CA GLY A 568 11.15 23.12 -4.21
C GLY A 568 12.12 24.01 -5.02
N ASP A 569 11.62 25.07 -5.67
CA ASP A 569 12.48 26.03 -6.38
C ASP A 569 13.18 26.95 -5.37
N PRO A 570 14.52 26.89 -5.23
CA PRO A 570 15.25 27.74 -4.29
C PRO A 570 15.17 29.24 -4.63
N PHE A 571 14.80 29.60 -5.86
CA PHE A 571 14.65 30.99 -6.30
C PHE A 571 13.27 31.59 -5.96
N GLU A 572 12.31 30.75 -5.59
CA GLU A 572 10.96 31.18 -5.20
C GLU A 572 10.73 31.16 -3.68
N LEU A 573 11.75 30.82 -2.89
CA LEU A 573 11.66 30.79 -1.43
C LEU A 573 11.39 32.18 -0.85
N SER A 574 10.31 32.31 -0.10
CA SER A 574 10.00 33.52 0.68
C SER A 574 10.48 33.39 2.13
N GLY A 575 10.43 34.48 2.92
CA GLY A 575 11.04 34.60 4.26
C GLY A 575 10.54 33.65 5.37
N GLY A 576 9.79 32.60 5.05
CA GLY A 576 9.44 31.49 5.93
C GLY A 576 9.45 30.11 5.25
N ASP A 577 9.78 30.04 3.96
CA ASP A 577 9.81 28.78 3.21
C ASP A 577 11.15 28.06 3.41
N GLU A 578 11.09 26.73 3.51
CA GLU A 578 12.27 25.87 3.63
C GLU A 578 12.26 24.87 2.48
N ALA A 579 13.32 24.89 1.65
CA ALA A 579 13.58 23.81 0.72
C ALA A 579 14.58 22.84 1.35
N THR A 580 14.40 21.54 1.13
CA THR A 580 15.41 20.55 1.50
C THR A 580 16.16 20.15 0.25
N ALA A 581 17.49 20.33 0.29
CA ALA A 581 18.39 19.79 -0.70
C ALA A 581 19.07 18.56 -0.12
N GLU A 582 19.04 17.45 -0.84
CA GLU A 582 19.73 16.24 -0.45
C GLU A 582 20.76 15.89 -1.52
N LEU A 583 22.04 15.86 -1.10
CA LEU A 583 23.18 15.50 -1.93
C LEU A 583 23.76 14.18 -1.41
N THR A 584 23.73 13.15 -2.26
CA THR A 584 24.41 11.89 -2.01
C THR A 584 25.58 11.78 -2.96
N VAL A 585 26.77 11.54 -2.40
CA VAL A 585 28.00 11.30 -3.17
C VAL A 585 28.52 9.91 -2.79
N GLU A 586 28.72 9.08 -3.81
CA GLU A 586 29.30 7.75 -3.68
C GLU A 586 30.45 7.61 -4.66
N ALA A 587 31.64 7.34 -4.15
CA ALA A 587 32.84 7.20 -4.97
C ALA A 587 33.53 5.86 -4.70
N PHE A 588 34.04 5.26 -5.76
CA PHE A 588 34.83 4.03 -5.71
C PHE A 588 36.26 4.33 -6.14
N HIS A 589 37.22 3.78 -5.37
CA HIS A 589 38.63 3.88 -5.69
C HIS A 589 39.47 2.71 -5.10
N PRO A 590 40.37 2.08 -5.86
CA PRO A 590 41.25 0.99 -5.39
C PRO A 590 42.39 1.49 -4.47
N ARG A 591 42.45 1.06 -3.20
CA ARG A 591 43.56 1.42 -2.29
C ARG A 591 44.83 0.60 -2.54
N GLY A 592 45.79 1.18 -3.26
CA GLY A 592 47.11 0.57 -3.48
C GLY A 592 48.13 0.87 -2.38
N GLU A 593 47.95 0.41 -1.14
CA GLU A 593 49.07 0.41 -0.18
C GLU A 593 49.98 -0.78 -0.46
N SER A 594 51.08 -0.52 -1.16
CA SER A 594 52.21 -1.44 -1.23
C SER A 594 53.00 -1.38 0.08
N GLU A 595 52.54 -2.02 1.14
CA GLU A 595 53.46 -2.38 2.23
C GLU A 595 54.51 -3.35 1.68
N LYS A 596 55.75 -2.86 1.53
CA LYS A 596 56.91 -3.72 1.25
C LYS A 596 57.23 -4.48 2.54
N THR A 597 56.58 -5.61 2.76
CA THR A 597 56.95 -6.56 3.80
C THR A 597 57.44 -7.86 3.15
N GLY A 598 58.75 -8.11 3.22
CA GLY A 598 59.36 -9.42 2.89
C GLY A 598 59.96 -9.57 1.49
N GLU A 599 61.10 -10.26 1.40
CA GLU A 599 61.97 -10.45 0.22
C GLU A 599 61.51 -11.51 -0.80
N GLU A 600 60.29 -12.06 -0.71
CA GLU A 600 59.85 -13.14 -1.61
C GLU A 600 58.58 -12.74 -2.37
N GLY A 601 58.64 -12.84 -3.71
CA GLY A 601 57.69 -12.26 -4.67
C GLY A 601 56.29 -12.89 -4.71
N GLU A 602 55.56 -12.89 -3.60
CA GLU A 602 54.16 -13.31 -3.55
C GLU A 602 53.23 -12.12 -3.88
N GLU A 603 52.46 -12.23 -4.98
CA GLU A 603 51.47 -11.23 -5.38
C GLU A 603 50.29 -11.22 -4.39
N ARG A 604 50.24 -10.21 -3.52
CA ARG A 604 49.18 -10.07 -2.50
C ARG A 604 47.93 -9.36 -3.06
N GLU A 605 46.75 -9.91 -2.76
CA GLU A 605 45.43 -9.34 -3.05
C GLU A 605 45.25 -7.95 -2.43
N VAL A 606 44.54 -7.05 -3.13
CA VAL A 606 44.29 -5.69 -2.66
C VAL A 606 42.82 -5.56 -2.24
N PRO A 607 42.52 -5.16 -0.99
CA PRO A 607 41.15 -4.83 -0.60
C PRO A 607 40.64 -3.65 -1.43
N LEU A 608 39.46 -3.79 -2.02
CA LEU A 608 38.73 -2.60 -2.48
C LEU A 608 38.09 -2.04 -1.24
N ASP A 609 38.52 -0.88 -0.77
CA ASP A 609 37.72 -0.11 0.17
C ASP A 609 36.86 0.83 -0.67
N VAL A 610 35.53 0.70 -0.59
CA VAL A 610 34.68 1.78 -1.09
C VAL A 610 34.82 2.94 -0.12
N PHE A 611 35.51 3.97 -0.57
CA PHE A 611 35.82 5.12 0.23
C PHE A 611 34.62 6.08 0.21
N ALA A 612 33.74 5.91 1.21
CA ALA A 612 32.73 6.87 1.65
C ALA A 612 31.45 6.96 0.80
N ARG A 613 30.39 6.31 1.30
CA ARG A 613 29.01 6.76 1.09
C ARG A 613 28.75 7.92 2.04
N ARG A 614 28.62 9.14 1.51
CA ARG A 614 28.26 10.32 2.31
C ARG A 614 26.94 10.84 1.82
N ARG A 615 25.99 10.92 2.74
CA ARG A 615 24.70 11.55 2.49
C ARG A 615 24.67 12.86 3.24
N VAL A 616 24.54 13.96 2.51
CA VAL A 616 24.43 15.31 3.05
C VAL A 616 23.00 15.75 2.84
N ARG A 617 22.29 15.97 3.94
CA ARG A 617 20.98 16.63 3.87
C ARG A 617 21.16 18.07 4.30
N VAL A 618 20.83 18.99 3.41
CA VAL A 618 20.97 20.42 3.63
C VAL A 618 19.58 21.03 3.65
N ALA A 619 19.19 21.63 4.77
CA ALA A 619 18.06 22.55 4.78
C ALA A 619 18.52 23.88 4.19
N LEU A 620 17.83 24.34 3.16
CA LEU A 620 18.03 25.62 2.50
C LEU A 620 16.99 26.60 3.03
N ARG A 621 17.46 27.71 3.63
CA ARG A 621 16.60 28.83 4.03
C ARG A 621 17.17 30.13 3.46
N PRO A 622 16.34 31.12 3.10
CA PRO A 622 16.83 32.46 2.79
C PRO A 622 17.71 32.98 3.93
N ASP A 623 18.91 33.49 3.63
CA ASP A 623 19.81 34.04 4.63
C ASP A 623 19.30 35.44 5.07
N PRO A 624 18.76 35.60 6.29
CA PRO A 624 18.20 36.87 6.73
C PRO A 624 19.28 37.95 6.95
N ASP A 625 20.55 37.53 7.09
CA ASP A 625 21.67 38.41 7.39
C ASP A 625 22.41 38.88 6.12
N ALA A 626 22.04 38.35 4.94
CA ALA A 626 22.63 38.75 3.68
C ALA A 626 22.22 40.18 3.30
N ASP A 627 23.21 41.05 3.03
CA ASP A 627 22.96 42.40 2.54
C ASP A 627 22.40 42.34 1.11
N PRO A 628 21.14 42.75 0.86
CA PRO A 628 20.55 42.71 -0.47
C PRO A 628 21.32 43.56 -1.49
N ALA A 629 22.07 44.57 -1.03
CA ALA A 629 22.91 45.40 -1.91
C ALA A 629 24.16 44.66 -2.42
N SER A 630 24.54 43.54 -1.79
CA SER A 630 25.67 42.70 -2.18
C SER A 630 25.31 41.57 -3.15
N LEU A 631 24.00 41.35 -3.37
CA LEU A 631 23.47 40.33 -4.27
C LEU A 631 23.20 40.91 -5.66
N GLY A 632 23.63 40.19 -6.69
CA GLY A 632 23.30 40.50 -8.08
C GLY A 632 21.81 40.28 -8.38
N THR A 633 21.33 40.85 -9.50
CA THR A 633 19.98 40.56 -9.98
C THR A 633 19.86 39.08 -10.33
N GLY A 634 18.92 38.37 -9.69
CA GLY A 634 18.76 36.91 -9.84
C GLY A 634 19.58 36.07 -8.86
N GLU A 635 20.28 36.70 -7.89
CA GLU A 635 20.95 35.99 -6.80
C GLU A 635 20.10 35.89 -5.53
N VAL A 636 20.19 34.75 -4.85
CA VAL A 636 19.58 34.47 -3.56
C VAL A 636 20.66 33.95 -2.62
N ALA A 637 20.85 34.64 -1.49
CA ALA A 637 21.66 34.12 -0.40
C ALA A 637 20.86 33.09 0.40
N LEU A 638 21.43 31.91 0.59
CA LEU A 638 20.84 30.84 1.35
C LEU A 638 21.74 30.48 2.53
N ARG A 639 21.13 30.39 3.71
CA ARG A 639 21.71 29.74 4.87
C ARG A 639 21.48 28.23 4.75
N LEU A 640 22.55 27.50 4.99
CA LEU A 640 22.63 26.05 4.91
C LEU A 640 22.75 25.47 6.31
N GLU A 641 21.79 24.62 6.68
CA GLU A 641 21.97 23.71 7.82
C GLU A 641 22.21 22.30 7.25
N ALA A 642 23.48 21.93 7.12
CA ALA A 642 23.87 20.63 6.59
C ALA A 642 24.02 19.61 7.73
N ARG A 643 23.31 18.49 7.61
CA ARG A 643 23.52 17.28 8.43
C ARG A 643 24.24 16.24 7.61
N LEU A 644 25.43 15.87 8.08
CA LEU A 644 26.22 14.80 7.49
C LEU A 644 25.81 13.46 8.08
N TYR A 645 25.47 12.51 7.22
CA TYR A 645 25.21 11.12 7.59
C TYR A 645 26.35 10.24 7.10
N GLU A 646 27.02 9.57 8.03
CA GLU A 646 28.00 8.52 7.77
C GLU A 646 27.36 7.19 8.16
N ASN A 647 27.27 6.24 7.20
CA ASN A 647 26.68 4.92 7.43
C ASN A 647 25.29 4.96 8.10
N GLY A 648 24.48 5.98 7.77
CA GLY A 648 23.13 6.17 8.31
C GLY A 648 23.05 6.84 9.68
N THR A 649 24.19 7.11 10.34
CA THR A 649 24.25 7.87 11.60
C THR A 649 24.58 9.33 11.32
N GLY A 650 23.79 10.26 11.88
CA GLY A 650 24.05 11.69 11.76
C GLY A 650 25.18 12.11 12.68
N VAL A 651 26.29 12.61 12.12
CA VAL A 651 27.55 12.80 12.87
C VAL A 651 27.83 14.28 13.18
N GLN A 652 27.45 15.20 12.30
CA GLN A 652 27.84 16.61 12.42
C GLN A 652 26.82 17.56 11.78
N LEU A 653 26.54 18.67 12.47
CA LEU A 653 25.81 19.82 11.93
C LEU A 653 26.84 20.86 11.48
N VAL A 654 26.78 21.26 10.21
CA VAL A 654 27.58 22.34 9.65
C VAL A 654 26.61 23.44 9.24
N GLU A 655 26.79 24.63 9.82
CA GLU A 655 26.11 25.84 9.38
C GLU A 655 27.01 26.62 8.42
N GLY A 656 26.45 27.05 7.29
CA GLY A 656 27.15 27.89 6.33
C GLY A 656 26.17 28.76 5.54
N SER A 657 26.71 29.64 4.70
CA SER A 657 25.91 30.41 3.74
C SER A 657 26.48 30.17 2.35
N ILE A 658 25.62 30.15 1.34
CA ILE A 658 25.98 30.16 -0.09
C ILE A 658 25.13 31.21 -0.80
N VAL A 659 25.60 31.67 -1.95
CA VAL A 659 24.84 32.51 -2.87
C VAL A 659 24.54 31.70 -4.11
N LEU A 660 23.26 31.50 -4.42
CA LEU A 660 22.79 30.92 -5.67
C LEU A 660 22.45 32.04 -6.64
N GLY A 661 23.02 32.05 -7.84
CA GLY A 661 22.66 32.98 -8.90
C GLY A 661 21.99 32.28 -10.06
N ARG A 662 20.92 32.88 -10.58
CA ARG A 662 20.33 32.52 -11.86
C ARG A 662 20.43 33.71 -12.80
N LEU A 663 21.13 33.53 -13.91
CA LEU A 663 21.28 34.54 -14.95
C LEU A 663 20.76 33.99 -16.28
N ASP A 664 19.90 34.76 -16.93
CA ASP A 664 19.52 34.52 -18.33
C ASP A 664 20.39 35.43 -19.21
N ALA A 665 21.31 34.84 -19.97
CA ALA A 665 22.16 35.55 -20.90
C ALA A 665 21.37 35.98 -22.16
N GLU A 666 21.79 37.07 -22.79
CA GLU A 666 21.12 37.64 -23.98
C GLU A 666 21.05 36.66 -25.17
N ASP A 667 21.92 35.65 -25.22
CA ASP A 667 21.97 34.62 -26.27
C ASP A 667 21.12 33.37 -25.96
N GLY A 668 20.26 33.44 -24.95
CA GLY A 668 19.37 32.35 -24.54
C GLY A 668 20.07 31.27 -23.72
N ARG A 669 21.33 31.48 -23.31
CA ARG A 669 21.97 30.63 -22.31
C ARG A 669 21.46 30.96 -20.92
N ARG A 670 21.10 29.94 -20.17
CA ARG A 670 20.87 30.04 -18.73
C ARG A 670 22.14 29.67 -18.00
N LEU A 671 22.40 30.38 -16.91
CA LEU A 671 23.54 30.18 -16.05
C LEU A 671 23.05 30.07 -14.61
N LEU A 672 23.33 28.93 -13.99
CA LEU A 672 23.15 28.70 -12.56
C LEU A 672 24.53 28.78 -11.89
N THR A 673 24.65 29.57 -10.84
CA THR A 673 25.89 29.78 -10.11
C THR A 673 25.67 29.41 -8.64
N ILE A 674 26.66 28.78 -8.03
CA ILE A 674 26.72 28.52 -6.59
C ILE A 674 28.07 29.05 -6.12
N ARG A 675 28.08 30.05 -5.25
CA ARG A 675 29.33 30.59 -4.69
C ARG A 675 29.26 30.70 -3.18
N ASP A 676 30.41 30.61 -2.54
CA ASP A 676 30.51 31.01 -1.15
C ASP A 676 30.42 32.56 -1.04
N PRO A 677 29.96 33.10 0.10
CA PRO A 677 29.88 34.55 0.30
C PRO A 677 31.24 35.27 0.17
N GLY A 678 32.34 34.56 0.43
CA GLY A 678 33.71 35.07 0.30
C GLY A 678 34.27 35.03 -1.13
N GLY A 679 33.61 34.35 -2.06
CA GLY A 679 34.09 34.14 -3.43
C GLY A 679 35.37 33.28 -3.51
N ALA A 680 35.67 32.46 -2.51
CA ALA A 680 36.77 31.50 -2.54
C ALA A 680 36.48 30.30 -3.45
N ALA A 681 35.20 29.94 -3.62
CA ALA A 681 34.75 28.88 -4.51
C ALA A 681 33.49 29.28 -5.28
N ALA A 682 33.46 28.92 -6.57
CA ALA A 682 32.27 29.06 -7.38
C ALA A 682 32.08 27.83 -8.28
N LEU A 683 30.85 27.32 -8.33
CA LEU A 683 30.36 26.40 -9.35
C LEU A 683 29.49 27.20 -10.32
N ALA A 684 29.78 27.11 -11.61
CA ALA A 684 28.88 27.59 -12.66
C ALA A 684 28.40 26.41 -13.49
N LEU A 685 27.11 26.43 -13.81
CA LEU A 685 26.42 25.50 -14.69
C LEU A 685 25.76 26.33 -15.79
N SER A 686 26.15 26.15 -17.04
CA SER A 686 25.54 26.84 -18.18
C SER A 686 24.92 25.85 -19.15
N TRP A 687 23.75 26.20 -19.68
CA TRP A 687 23.09 25.47 -20.75
C TRP A 687 22.36 26.44 -21.69
N GLN A 688 22.16 26.08 -22.95
CA GLN A 688 21.39 26.87 -23.91
C GLN A 688 20.00 26.26 -24.08
N GLU A 689 18.93 27.04 -24.13
CA GLU A 689 17.59 26.47 -24.36
C GLU A 689 17.32 26.11 -25.83
N ASP A 690 16.72 24.93 -26.01
CA ASP A 690 15.94 24.43 -27.13
C ASP A 690 16.54 24.44 -28.55
N PRO A 691 17.17 23.32 -29.00
CA PRO A 691 17.58 22.16 -28.19
C PRO A 691 18.80 22.50 -27.32
N VAL A 692 18.98 21.79 -26.20
CA VAL A 692 20.12 21.99 -25.31
C VAL A 692 21.38 21.38 -25.93
N VAL A 693 21.99 22.08 -26.88
CA VAL A 693 23.07 21.49 -27.70
C VAL A 693 24.36 21.24 -26.91
N ASP A 694 24.64 22.04 -25.87
CA ASP A 694 25.85 21.96 -25.06
C ASP A 694 25.56 22.53 -23.67
N ALA A 695 25.89 21.78 -22.63
CA ALA A 695 25.88 22.22 -21.25
C ALA A 695 27.27 22.00 -20.64
N TRP A 696 27.70 22.89 -19.75
CA TRP A 696 28.98 22.73 -19.08
C TRP A 696 28.89 23.17 -17.62
N ALA A 697 29.72 22.54 -16.80
CA ALA A 697 29.95 22.88 -15.41
C ALA A 697 31.41 23.24 -15.21
N VAL A 698 31.70 24.31 -14.47
CA VAL A 698 33.06 24.66 -14.03
C VAL A 698 33.05 24.90 -12.54
N LEU A 699 33.92 24.18 -11.82
CA LEU A 699 34.26 24.48 -10.44
C LEU A 699 35.57 25.26 -10.43
N GLY A 700 35.50 26.52 -10.03
CA GLY A 700 36.63 27.43 -9.89
C GLY A 700 36.94 27.70 -8.42
N LEU A 701 38.22 27.79 -8.10
CA LEU A 701 38.70 28.04 -6.75
C LEU A 701 39.75 29.15 -6.74
N ARG A 702 39.69 30.07 -5.77
CA ARG A 702 40.60 31.21 -5.71
C ARG A 702 41.98 30.76 -5.28
N SER A 703 43.02 31.11 -6.05
CA SER A 703 44.39 30.75 -5.69
C SER A 703 44.79 31.45 -4.38
N PRO A 704 45.30 30.73 -3.36
CA PRO A 704 45.72 31.32 -2.08
C PRO A 704 47.05 32.09 -2.15
N THR A 705 47.70 32.18 -3.32
CA THR A 705 49.02 32.81 -3.48
C THR A 705 48.95 34.07 -4.32
N GLU A 706 48.90 35.23 -3.66
CA GLU A 706 49.83 36.37 -3.80
C GLU A 706 49.19 37.61 -3.15
N ASP A 707 49.06 37.57 -1.82
CA ASP A 707 48.99 38.81 -1.05
C ASP A 707 50.37 39.47 -1.11
N GLY A 708 50.55 40.42 -2.04
CA GLY A 708 51.64 41.39 -2.01
C GLY A 708 52.61 41.36 -3.19
N GLY A 709 52.16 41.84 -4.35
CA GLY A 709 53.01 42.17 -5.49
C GLY A 709 52.33 43.22 -6.38
N ASP A 710 52.80 44.46 -6.26
CA ASP A 710 52.34 45.69 -6.93
C ASP A 710 52.36 45.59 -8.47
N ASP A 711 51.27 46.07 -9.09
CA ASP A 711 51.07 46.53 -10.47
C ASP A 711 51.71 45.75 -11.66
N GLY A 712 50.90 44.86 -12.25
CA GLY A 712 51.04 44.47 -13.64
C GLY A 712 49.67 44.17 -14.26
N ASP A 713 49.16 45.07 -15.12
CA ASP A 713 47.90 45.00 -15.86
C ASP A 713 47.85 43.83 -16.88
N GLY A 714 48.03 42.60 -16.43
CA GLY A 714 47.82 41.41 -17.22
C GLY A 714 46.34 41.04 -17.18
N GLU A 715 45.57 41.48 -18.17
CA GLU A 715 44.18 41.08 -18.38
C GLU A 715 44.10 39.56 -18.67
N HIS A 716 43.80 38.75 -17.65
CA HIS A 716 43.64 37.30 -17.78
C HIS A 716 42.16 36.96 -17.98
N SER A 717 41.64 37.14 -19.21
CA SER A 717 40.32 36.62 -19.57
C SER A 717 40.42 35.11 -19.88
N GLY A 718 39.98 34.28 -18.94
CA GLY A 718 39.90 32.83 -19.14
C GLY A 718 38.72 32.49 -20.05
N THR A 719 38.99 32.01 -21.27
CA THR A 719 37.97 31.46 -22.17
C THR A 719 37.84 29.95 -21.96
N VAL A 720 36.65 29.49 -21.56
CA VAL A 720 36.29 28.07 -21.54
C VAL A 720 35.54 27.74 -22.83
N ALA A 721 35.63 26.49 -23.30
CA ALA A 721 35.01 26.07 -24.54
C ALA A 721 33.48 26.15 -24.47
N GLY A 722 32.91 27.26 -24.96
CA GLY A 722 31.47 27.51 -24.93
C GLY A 722 31.07 28.97 -24.69
N GLY A 723 31.99 29.84 -24.25
CA GLY A 723 31.76 31.27 -24.07
C GLY A 723 32.72 31.90 -23.05
N GLU A 724 32.66 33.22 -22.89
CA GLU A 724 33.34 33.88 -21.78
C GLU A 724 32.73 33.41 -20.45
N LEU A 725 33.58 33.03 -19.50
CA LEU A 725 33.13 32.84 -18.12
C LEU A 725 32.62 34.18 -17.59
N PRO A 726 31.59 34.19 -16.72
CA PRO A 726 31.16 35.42 -16.06
C PRO A 726 32.31 36.15 -15.39
N GLU A 727 32.28 37.49 -15.33
CA GLU A 727 33.34 38.32 -14.74
C GLU A 727 33.71 37.91 -13.30
N PHE A 728 32.80 37.29 -12.53
CA PHE A 728 33.10 36.85 -11.17
C PHE A 728 33.99 35.60 -11.10
N PHE A 729 34.20 34.87 -12.20
CA PHE A 729 35.21 33.81 -12.29
C PHE A 729 36.62 34.34 -12.54
N THR A 730 36.77 35.64 -12.82
CA THR A 730 38.07 36.26 -13.03
C THR A 730 38.88 36.19 -11.73
N GLY A 731 39.96 35.39 -11.72
CA GLY A 731 40.78 35.11 -10.52
C GLY A 731 40.52 33.76 -9.85
N LEU A 732 39.56 32.97 -10.34
CA LEU A 732 39.37 31.57 -9.93
C LEU A 732 40.12 30.62 -10.89
N THR A 733 40.89 29.70 -10.32
CA THR A 733 41.51 28.60 -11.05
C THR A 733 40.50 27.46 -11.21
N PRO A 734 40.13 27.05 -12.43
CA PRO A 734 39.26 25.90 -12.64
C PRO A 734 39.96 24.62 -12.18
N VAL A 735 39.30 23.86 -11.29
CA VAL A 735 39.82 22.60 -10.72
C VAL A 735 39.03 21.38 -11.17
N ALA A 736 37.81 21.58 -11.66
CA ALA A 736 37.01 20.55 -12.31
C ALA A 736 36.14 21.18 -13.39
N THR A 737 35.99 20.47 -14.50
CA THR A 737 35.10 20.87 -15.60
C THR A 737 34.29 19.66 -16.04
N ALA A 738 32.97 19.80 -16.13
CA ALA A 738 32.11 18.81 -16.75
C ALA A 738 31.58 19.37 -18.06
N ARG A 739 31.56 18.56 -19.11
CA ARG A 739 30.83 18.87 -20.33
C ARG A 739 29.70 17.86 -20.48
N ALA A 740 28.49 18.36 -20.66
CA ALA A 740 27.28 17.59 -20.82
C ALA A 740 26.68 17.90 -22.19
N LEU A 741 26.60 16.89 -23.07
CA LEU A 741 26.00 17.02 -24.40
C LEU A 741 24.62 16.34 -24.37
N GLU A 742 23.56 17.06 -24.74
CA GLU A 742 22.24 16.44 -24.88
C GLU A 742 22.32 15.42 -26.02
N ALA A 743 22.14 14.16 -25.66
CA ALA A 743 22.21 13.05 -26.57
C ALA A 743 20.95 12.23 -26.35
N THR A 744 19.97 12.36 -27.25
CA THR A 744 18.68 11.64 -27.14
C THR A 744 18.83 10.12 -27.16
N ASP A 745 19.98 9.62 -27.59
CA ASP A 745 20.37 8.21 -27.58
C ASP A 745 21.15 7.80 -26.32
N VAL A 746 21.47 8.72 -25.39
CA VAL A 746 22.15 8.37 -24.12
C VAL A 746 21.29 7.53 -23.19
N VAL A 747 19.97 7.51 -23.41
CA VAL A 747 19.04 6.61 -22.70
C VAL A 747 18.99 5.22 -23.35
N ARG A 748 19.62 5.03 -24.52
CA ARG A 748 19.61 3.77 -25.25
C ARG A 748 20.88 2.98 -24.91
N PRO A 749 20.73 1.67 -24.59
CA PRO A 749 21.87 0.76 -24.53
C PRO A 749 22.76 0.85 -25.79
N GLY A 750 24.08 0.69 -25.61
CA GLY A 750 25.07 0.75 -26.69
C GLY A 750 25.64 2.15 -26.98
N ASN A 751 25.12 3.19 -26.32
CA ASN A 751 25.78 4.49 -26.28
C ASN A 751 26.93 4.43 -25.24
N ALA A 752 28.13 4.88 -25.62
CA ALA A 752 29.31 4.74 -24.75
C ALA A 752 29.16 5.43 -23.38
N SER A 753 28.40 6.53 -23.31
CA SER A 753 28.10 7.25 -22.07
C SER A 753 27.03 6.55 -21.23
N HIS A 754 26.04 5.92 -21.87
CA HIS A 754 25.09 5.03 -21.20
C HIS A 754 25.82 3.86 -20.55
N ASP A 755 26.65 3.17 -21.32
CA ASP A 755 27.34 1.95 -20.88
C ASP A 755 28.35 2.27 -19.77
N ALA A 756 29.09 3.38 -19.88
CA ALA A 756 29.98 3.85 -18.82
C ALA A 756 29.24 4.22 -17.51
N ALA A 757 28.02 4.76 -17.61
CA ALA A 757 27.19 5.05 -16.43
C ALA A 757 26.66 3.76 -15.76
N VAL A 758 26.25 2.78 -16.57
CA VAL A 758 25.87 1.44 -16.08
C VAL A 758 27.05 0.73 -15.41
N ASP A 759 28.25 0.81 -15.99
CA ASP A 759 29.48 0.27 -15.39
C ASP A 759 29.83 0.99 -14.09
N ALA A 760 29.69 2.31 -14.03
CA ALA A 760 29.93 3.10 -12.81
C ALA A 760 29.01 2.64 -11.67
N LEU A 761 27.70 2.52 -11.92
CA LEU A 761 26.71 2.07 -10.93
C LEU A 761 26.93 0.60 -10.55
N THR A 762 27.37 -0.23 -11.50
CA THR A 762 27.76 -1.61 -11.23
C THR A 762 28.97 -1.69 -10.32
N ILE A 763 30.02 -0.90 -10.57
CA ILE A 763 31.22 -0.86 -9.72
C ILE A 763 30.86 -0.38 -8.32
N LEU A 764 29.99 0.62 -8.20
CA LEU A 764 29.49 1.11 -6.91
C LEU A 764 28.64 0.09 -6.15
N SER A 765 27.94 -0.81 -6.85
CA SER A 765 27.20 -1.91 -6.20
C SER A 765 28.07 -2.83 -5.35
N GLY A 766 29.39 -2.88 -5.61
CA GLY A 766 30.35 -3.58 -4.75
C GLY A 766 30.44 -3.02 -3.33
N ALA A 767 29.97 -1.79 -3.10
CA ALA A 767 29.81 -1.19 -1.77
C ALA A 767 28.50 -1.57 -1.08
N HIS A 768 27.51 -1.95 -1.89
CA HIS A 768 26.14 -2.25 -1.47
C HIS A 768 25.88 -3.75 -1.56
N VAL A 769 26.86 -4.57 -1.13
CA VAL A 769 26.79 -6.03 -1.13
C VAL A 769 25.46 -6.56 -0.56
N PRO A 770 24.86 -6.00 0.51
CA PRO A 770 23.55 -6.45 1.01
C PRO A 770 22.36 -6.10 0.11
N ASP A 771 22.46 -5.08 -0.74
CA ASP A 771 21.40 -4.61 -1.63
C ASP A 771 21.65 -5.10 -3.06
N ALA A 772 21.17 -6.31 -3.34
CA ALA A 772 21.31 -6.94 -4.65
C ALA A 772 20.58 -6.19 -5.78
N GLY A 773 19.71 -5.22 -5.47
CA GLY A 773 18.97 -4.41 -6.45
C GLY A 773 19.50 -2.97 -6.61
N TYR A 774 20.63 -2.64 -5.98
CA TYR A 774 21.16 -1.27 -5.97
C TYR A 774 21.41 -0.75 -7.39
N ALA A 775 22.15 -1.50 -8.21
CA ALA A 775 22.52 -1.05 -9.55
C ALA A 775 21.28 -0.86 -10.43
N GLU A 776 20.34 -1.80 -10.39
CA GLU A 776 19.08 -1.77 -11.13
C GLU A 776 18.22 -0.57 -10.73
N THR A 777 18.12 -0.31 -9.43
CA THR A 777 17.38 0.84 -8.91
C THR A 777 17.99 2.14 -9.40
N GLN A 778 19.31 2.29 -9.29
CA GLN A 778 20.00 3.51 -9.74
C GLN A 778 19.95 3.70 -11.26
N ILE A 779 20.05 2.61 -12.03
CA ILE A 779 19.89 2.62 -13.50
C ILE A 779 18.47 3.03 -13.87
N GLY A 780 17.43 2.47 -13.24
CA GLY A 780 16.04 2.85 -13.51
C GLY A 780 15.71 4.29 -13.11
N LEU A 781 16.41 4.83 -12.11
CA LEU A 781 16.31 6.23 -11.70
C LEU A 781 17.05 7.20 -12.64
N LEU A 782 18.17 6.74 -13.24
CA LEU A 782 18.96 7.50 -14.20
C LEU A 782 18.36 7.42 -15.62
N PHE A 783 17.75 6.29 -15.99
CA PHE A 783 17.16 6.00 -17.30
C PHE A 783 15.73 5.43 -17.18
N PRO A 784 14.75 6.15 -16.60
CA PRO A 784 13.37 5.65 -16.49
C PRO A 784 12.72 5.46 -17.87
N PRO A 785 11.81 4.47 -17.99
CA PRO A 785 11.14 4.15 -19.24
C PRO A 785 10.25 5.30 -19.73
N GLU A 786 10.16 5.47 -21.06
CA GLU A 786 9.26 6.44 -21.69
C GLU A 786 7.80 6.10 -21.31
N ARG A 787 7.15 6.96 -20.49
CA ARG A 787 5.74 6.76 -20.15
C ARG A 787 4.85 7.10 -21.34
N PRO A 788 3.81 6.29 -21.65
CA PRO A 788 2.87 6.63 -22.69
C PRO A 788 2.14 7.95 -22.37
N ARG A 789 2.07 8.82 -23.38
CA ARG A 789 1.51 10.18 -23.31
C ARG A 789 0.08 10.16 -22.79
N THR A 790 -0.19 10.77 -21.63
CA THR A 790 -1.55 11.10 -21.20
C THR A 790 -1.87 12.52 -21.65
N GLY A 791 -2.77 12.69 -22.62
CA GLY A 791 -3.27 14.01 -22.99
C GLY A 791 -3.98 14.67 -21.80
N ALA A 792 -3.75 15.97 -21.61
CA ALA A 792 -4.43 16.74 -20.58
C ALA A 792 -5.87 17.02 -21.02
N VAL A 793 -6.83 16.92 -20.10
CA VAL A 793 -8.22 17.29 -20.34
C VAL A 793 -8.51 18.57 -19.57
N GLN A 794 -8.78 19.66 -20.27
CA GLN A 794 -9.17 20.93 -19.66
C GLN A 794 -10.67 20.97 -19.40
N ALA A 795 -11.08 21.47 -18.24
CA ALA A 795 -12.47 21.73 -17.92
C ALA A 795 -12.99 22.99 -18.64
N THR A 796 -14.17 22.87 -19.24
CA THR A 796 -14.91 23.99 -19.85
C THR A 796 -16.08 24.46 -19.00
N THR A 797 -16.34 23.79 -17.88
CA THR A 797 -17.39 24.09 -16.91
C THR A 797 -16.82 24.15 -15.50
N ASP A 798 -17.54 24.78 -14.58
CA ASP A 798 -17.25 24.86 -13.15
C ASP A 798 -17.61 23.60 -12.35
N TRP A 799 -17.89 22.50 -13.06
CA TRP A 799 -18.22 21.22 -12.47
C TRP A 799 -17.80 20.05 -13.37
N VAL A 800 -17.57 18.90 -12.75
CA VAL A 800 -17.37 17.61 -13.42
C VAL A 800 -18.28 16.55 -12.80
N LEU A 801 -18.61 15.50 -13.56
CA LEU A 801 -19.28 14.31 -13.02
C LEU A 801 -18.22 13.26 -12.68
N PHE A 802 -18.10 12.86 -11.42
CA PHE A 802 -17.34 11.65 -11.08
C PHE A 802 -18.26 10.44 -11.08
N ARG A 803 -17.68 9.27 -11.37
CA ARG A 803 -18.34 7.99 -11.21
C ARG A 803 -17.34 6.87 -10.93
N ARG A 804 -17.80 5.79 -10.29
CA ARG A 804 -17.00 4.57 -10.15
C ARG A 804 -16.67 4.02 -11.55
N ARG A 805 -15.42 3.64 -11.79
CA ARG A 805 -15.03 3.02 -13.07
C ARG A 805 -15.61 1.60 -13.11
N ARG A 806 -16.26 1.26 -14.22
CA ARG A 806 -16.73 -0.11 -14.44
C ARG A 806 -15.54 -1.04 -14.62
N ARG A 807 -15.61 -2.19 -13.95
CA ARG A 807 -14.73 -3.33 -14.19
C ARG A 807 -15.56 -4.34 -14.96
N GLU A 808 -15.37 -4.34 -16.27
CA GLU A 808 -15.86 -5.40 -17.13
C GLU A 808 -14.63 -6.28 -17.41
N GLU A 809 -14.70 -7.53 -16.99
CA GLU A 809 -13.72 -8.56 -17.35
C GLU A 809 -14.45 -9.52 -18.26
N CYS A 810 -14.40 -9.25 -19.55
CA CYS A 810 -14.97 -10.13 -20.55
C CYS A 810 -14.00 -11.28 -20.81
N GLU A 811 -14.52 -12.48 -21.04
CA GLU A 811 -13.72 -13.57 -21.58
C GLU A 811 -13.14 -13.13 -22.93
N GLY A 812 -11.81 -13.02 -23.02
CA GLY A 812 -11.15 -12.50 -24.22
C GLY A 812 -10.99 -10.98 -24.27
N ASP A 813 -11.29 -10.24 -23.20
CA ASP A 813 -10.64 -8.94 -23.00
C ASP A 813 -9.15 -9.23 -22.95
N VAL A 814 -8.51 -9.00 -24.09
CA VAL A 814 -7.07 -8.88 -24.18
C VAL A 814 -6.78 -7.66 -23.31
N VAL A 815 -6.54 -7.91 -22.02
CA VAL A 815 -5.55 -7.14 -21.26
C VAL A 815 -4.43 -7.00 -22.27
N LEU A 816 -4.26 -5.82 -22.87
CA LEU A 816 -3.07 -5.51 -23.65
C LEU A 816 -1.98 -5.95 -22.70
N PRO A 817 -1.29 -7.09 -22.97
CA PRO A 817 -0.41 -7.64 -21.99
C PRO A 817 0.50 -6.48 -21.65
N ALA A 818 0.56 -6.11 -20.36
CA ALA A 818 1.64 -5.26 -19.89
C ALA A 818 2.87 -5.78 -20.62
N ALA A 819 3.60 -4.92 -21.33
CA ALA A 819 4.71 -5.40 -22.14
C ALA A 819 5.49 -6.40 -21.26
N VAL A 820 5.64 -7.61 -21.80
CA VAL A 820 6.15 -8.73 -21.01
C VAL A 820 7.46 -9.16 -21.63
N ASP A 821 8.40 -9.49 -20.77
CA ASP A 821 9.67 -10.08 -21.14
C ASP A 821 9.62 -11.58 -20.85
N PRO A 822 9.38 -12.41 -21.88
CA PRO A 822 9.47 -13.85 -21.73
C PRO A 822 10.93 -14.23 -21.44
N VAL A 823 11.15 -14.99 -20.37
CA VAL A 823 12.46 -15.53 -19.98
C VAL A 823 12.36 -17.04 -19.95
N THR A 824 13.35 -17.73 -20.52
CA THR A 824 13.42 -19.20 -20.45
C THR A 824 14.33 -19.62 -19.31
N VAL A 825 13.81 -20.36 -18.34
CA VAL A 825 14.58 -20.96 -17.26
C VAL A 825 14.97 -22.39 -17.65
N TRP A 826 16.26 -22.69 -17.61
CA TRP A 826 16.82 -24.01 -17.81
C TRP A 826 17.17 -24.60 -16.44
N VAL A 827 16.63 -25.77 -16.11
CA VAL A 827 16.86 -26.45 -14.84
C VAL A 827 17.68 -27.71 -15.08
N LEU A 828 18.80 -27.87 -14.37
CA LEU A 828 19.64 -29.07 -14.37
C LEU A 828 19.66 -29.63 -12.95
N ARG A 829 19.33 -30.91 -12.80
CA ARG A 829 19.40 -31.62 -11.52
C ARG A 829 20.64 -32.50 -11.47
N ALA A 830 21.48 -32.26 -10.47
CA ALA A 830 22.60 -33.12 -10.12
C ALA A 830 22.13 -34.30 -9.27
N GLY A 831 22.84 -35.43 -9.34
CA GLY A 831 22.57 -36.61 -8.55
C GLY A 831 23.10 -36.54 -7.11
N SER A 832 24.09 -35.69 -6.84
CA SER A 832 24.67 -35.44 -5.52
C SER A 832 25.16 -34.00 -5.37
N GLU A 833 25.46 -33.57 -4.14
CA GLU A 833 26.02 -32.23 -3.88
C GLU A 833 27.40 -32.05 -4.53
N ASP A 834 28.24 -33.09 -4.53
CA ASP A 834 29.56 -33.06 -5.19
C ASP A 834 29.42 -32.86 -6.71
N GLU A 835 28.50 -33.58 -7.35
CA GLU A 835 28.22 -33.40 -8.79
C GLU A 835 27.66 -32.00 -9.06
N ALA A 836 26.78 -31.49 -8.19
CA ALA A 836 26.23 -30.15 -8.32
C ALA A 836 27.33 -29.07 -8.23
N ALA A 837 28.29 -29.24 -7.31
CA ALA A 837 29.44 -28.36 -7.15
C ALA A 837 30.39 -28.42 -8.35
N GLU A 838 30.67 -29.61 -8.89
CA GLU A 838 31.47 -29.78 -10.11
C GLU A 838 30.80 -29.12 -11.33
N LEU A 839 29.50 -29.34 -11.53
CA LEU A 839 28.71 -28.69 -12.58
C LEU A 839 28.70 -27.17 -12.41
N ALA A 840 28.51 -26.68 -11.19
CA ALA A 840 28.51 -25.26 -10.89
C ALA A 840 29.86 -24.60 -11.21
N ALA A 841 30.97 -25.22 -10.80
CA ALA A 841 32.32 -24.76 -11.10
C ALA A 841 32.63 -24.80 -12.60
N GLY A 842 32.18 -25.85 -13.30
CA GLY A 842 32.29 -25.97 -14.75
C GLY A 842 31.60 -24.82 -15.47
N ILE A 843 30.33 -24.55 -15.13
CA ILE A 843 29.53 -23.48 -15.74
C ILE A 843 30.13 -22.11 -15.44
N ALA A 844 30.60 -21.87 -14.22
CA ALA A 844 31.30 -20.64 -13.86
C ALA A 844 32.58 -20.43 -14.70
N GLY A 845 33.28 -21.50 -15.06
CA GLY A 845 34.42 -21.49 -15.98
C GLY A 845 34.06 -21.49 -17.48
N GLY A 846 32.78 -21.39 -17.83
CA GLY A 846 32.29 -21.42 -19.22
C GLY A 846 32.21 -22.81 -19.84
N SER A 847 32.33 -23.88 -19.05
CA SER A 847 32.14 -25.28 -19.48
C SER A 847 30.71 -25.73 -19.17
N TRP A 848 29.93 -26.06 -20.21
CA TRP A 848 28.51 -26.39 -20.08
C TRP A 848 28.24 -27.85 -20.44
N SER A 849 27.37 -28.52 -19.68
CA SER A 849 26.82 -29.83 -20.09
C SER A 849 25.89 -29.68 -21.29
N ASP A 850 26.00 -30.57 -22.27
CA ASP A 850 25.08 -30.64 -23.42
C ASP A 850 23.76 -31.35 -23.08
N GLU A 851 23.74 -32.20 -22.04
CA GLU A 851 22.61 -33.04 -21.64
C GLU A 851 22.00 -32.62 -20.30
N GLY A 852 20.77 -33.08 -20.02
CA GLY A 852 20.13 -32.98 -18.70
C GLY A 852 19.30 -31.72 -18.42
N TRP A 853 19.45 -30.65 -19.21
CA TRP A 853 18.71 -29.40 -18.99
C TRP A 853 17.23 -29.51 -19.40
N GLN A 854 16.33 -29.17 -18.48
CA GLN A 854 14.90 -29.07 -18.71
C GLN A 854 14.48 -27.60 -18.87
N ARG A 855 13.55 -27.35 -19.79
CA ARG A 855 13.10 -25.99 -20.13
C ARG A 855 11.81 -25.64 -19.39
N VAL A 856 11.78 -24.44 -18.80
CA VAL A 856 10.58 -23.83 -18.23
C VAL A 856 10.49 -22.38 -18.68
N ASP A 857 9.35 -21.97 -19.24
CA ASP A 857 9.14 -20.58 -19.61
C ASP A 857 8.43 -19.81 -18.49
N VAL A 858 8.95 -18.61 -18.20
CA VAL A 858 8.39 -17.66 -17.25
C VAL A 858 8.28 -16.28 -17.92
N VAL A 859 7.55 -15.40 -17.27
CA VAL A 859 7.21 -14.08 -17.79
C VAL A 859 7.50 -13.03 -16.72
N PHE A 860 8.24 -12.00 -17.11
CA PHE A 860 8.52 -10.82 -16.31
C PHE A 860 7.82 -9.59 -16.89
N ALA A 861 7.66 -8.56 -16.07
CA ALA A 861 7.30 -7.24 -16.57
C ALA A 861 8.47 -6.67 -17.40
N ASP A 862 8.14 -5.99 -18.50
CA ASP A 862 9.09 -5.36 -19.43
C ASP A 862 10.13 -4.50 -18.71
N GLY A 863 11.40 -4.78 -18.98
CA GLY A 863 12.55 -4.11 -18.40
C GLY A 863 12.73 -4.28 -16.88
N ALA A 864 11.94 -5.13 -16.21
CA ALA A 864 11.91 -5.25 -14.76
C ALA A 864 12.23 -6.66 -14.25
N ALA A 865 12.55 -6.74 -12.96
CA ALA A 865 12.73 -7.98 -12.21
C ALA A 865 11.44 -8.56 -11.62
N MET A 866 10.29 -7.91 -11.87
CA MET A 866 9.00 -8.35 -11.34
C MET A 866 8.49 -9.57 -12.10
N LEU A 867 8.48 -10.73 -11.43
CA LEU A 867 7.95 -11.97 -11.98
C LEU A 867 6.42 -11.86 -12.10
N LEU A 868 5.89 -11.91 -13.33
CA LEU A 868 4.45 -11.90 -13.60
C LEU A 868 3.86 -13.32 -13.61
N THR A 869 4.72 -14.34 -13.72
CA THR A 869 4.30 -15.73 -13.55
C THR A 869 3.97 -15.98 -12.07
N PRO A 870 2.74 -16.40 -11.71
CA PRO A 870 2.40 -16.63 -10.32
C PRO A 870 3.31 -17.68 -9.67
N ASP A 871 3.75 -17.44 -8.43
CA ASP A 871 4.71 -18.28 -7.70
C ASP A 871 4.30 -19.77 -7.64
N ALA A 872 2.99 -20.04 -7.51
CA ALA A 872 2.49 -21.41 -7.52
C ALA A 872 2.67 -22.10 -8.88
N VAL A 873 2.51 -21.37 -9.99
CA VAL A 873 2.71 -21.89 -11.34
C VAL A 873 4.20 -22.12 -11.61
N TRP A 874 5.05 -21.18 -11.19
CA TRP A 874 6.49 -21.34 -11.31
C TRP A 874 7.00 -22.55 -10.50
N ARG A 875 6.59 -22.72 -9.24
CA ARG A 875 6.95 -23.88 -8.41
C ARG A 875 6.54 -25.21 -9.05
N ASN A 876 5.31 -25.33 -9.53
CA ASN A 876 4.87 -26.58 -10.16
C ASN A 876 5.69 -26.91 -11.42
N ARG A 877 5.97 -25.91 -12.27
CA ARG A 877 6.79 -26.12 -13.48
C ARG A 877 8.25 -26.45 -13.14
N TYR A 878 8.80 -25.86 -12.08
CA TYR A 878 10.13 -26.19 -11.58
C TYR A 878 10.20 -27.64 -11.08
N GLU A 879 9.20 -28.10 -10.31
CA GLU A 879 9.09 -29.50 -9.85
C GLU A 879 8.91 -30.46 -11.05
N GLU A 880 8.07 -30.12 -12.04
CA GLU A 880 7.88 -30.90 -13.28
C GLU A 880 9.15 -30.98 -14.15
N ALA A 881 9.97 -29.93 -14.13
CA ALA A 881 11.29 -29.90 -14.76
C ALA A 881 12.36 -30.69 -13.97
N GLY A 882 11.96 -31.36 -12.89
CA GLY A 882 12.83 -32.17 -12.05
C GLY A 882 13.77 -31.34 -11.18
N GLY A 883 13.42 -30.10 -10.83
CA GLY A 883 14.24 -29.28 -9.93
C GLY A 883 14.39 -29.89 -8.54
N GLY A 884 15.58 -29.80 -7.95
CA GLY A 884 15.87 -30.28 -6.59
C GLY A 884 15.43 -29.30 -5.49
N ALA A 885 15.48 -29.74 -4.24
CA ALA A 885 15.15 -28.95 -3.05
C ALA A 885 16.18 -27.87 -2.68
N MET A 886 17.35 -27.85 -3.32
CA MET A 886 18.36 -26.80 -3.19
C MET A 886 18.84 -26.34 -4.56
N ILE A 887 18.92 -25.03 -4.76
CA ILE A 887 19.62 -24.44 -5.91
C ILE A 887 21.09 -24.31 -5.52
N VAL A 888 22.01 -24.77 -6.35
CA VAL A 888 23.48 -24.66 -6.14
C VAL A 888 24.06 -23.54 -6.99
N LEU A 889 23.50 -23.29 -8.17
CA LEU A 889 23.92 -22.22 -9.09
C LEU A 889 22.70 -21.60 -9.77
N ALA A 890 22.70 -20.29 -9.96
CA ALA A 890 21.76 -19.55 -10.78
C ALA A 890 22.52 -18.62 -11.75
N ARG A 891 22.35 -18.74 -13.06
CA ARG A 891 22.99 -17.85 -14.05
C ARG A 891 22.00 -17.21 -14.99
N TYR A 892 22.23 -15.98 -15.42
CA TYR A 892 21.37 -15.31 -16.41
C TYR A 892 22.16 -14.92 -17.66
N ALA A 893 21.61 -15.20 -18.84
CA ALA A 893 22.13 -14.77 -20.12
C ALA A 893 21.10 -13.92 -20.87
N PRO A 894 21.45 -12.74 -21.37
CA PRO A 894 20.57 -12.01 -22.30
C PRO A 894 20.42 -12.80 -23.61
N ALA A 895 19.32 -12.55 -24.34
CA ALA A 895 19.07 -13.21 -25.62
C ALA A 895 20.12 -12.83 -26.69
N VAL A 896 20.29 -13.68 -27.72
CA VAL A 896 21.27 -13.42 -28.80
C VAL A 896 20.93 -12.13 -29.53
N GLY A 897 21.83 -11.15 -29.47
CA GLY A 897 21.65 -9.83 -30.09
C GLY A 897 20.83 -8.84 -29.25
N ALA A 898 20.26 -9.27 -28.12
CA ALA A 898 19.87 -8.34 -27.07
C ALA A 898 21.16 -7.78 -26.47
N GLN A 899 21.30 -6.45 -26.48
CA GLN A 899 22.42 -5.83 -25.80
C GLN A 899 22.34 -6.15 -24.31
N PRO A 900 23.49 -6.33 -23.62
CA PRO A 900 23.52 -6.76 -22.24
C PRO A 900 23.00 -5.65 -21.33
N ALA A 901 21.68 -5.49 -21.23
CA ALA A 901 21.08 -4.92 -20.04
C ALA A 901 21.27 -5.97 -18.93
N ALA A 902 22.49 -6.03 -18.38
CA ALA A 902 22.86 -6.85 -17.24
C ALA A 902 21.93 -6.61 -16.03
N ALA A 903 21.31 -5.42 -15.98
CA ALA A 903 20.51 -4.93 -14.86
C ALA A 903 19.32 -5.84 -14.49
N PRO A 904 18.28 -6.06 -15.32
CA PRO A 904 17.16 -6.88 -14.87
C PRO A 904 17.52 -8.36 -14.62
N GLY A 905 18.57 -8.90 -15.25
CA GLY A 905 18.91 -10.32 -15.20
C GLY A 905 19.15 -10.87 -13.78
N LEU A 906 19.90 -10.17 -12.94
CA LEU A 906 20.19 -10.61 -11.57
C LEU A 906 18.96 -10.51 -10.67
N GLY A 907 18.21 -9.40 -10.76
CA GLY A 907 16.95 -9.26 -10.05
C GLY A 907 15.93 -10.35 -10.44
N ARG A 908 15.92 -10.77 -11.70
CA ARG A 908 15.07 -11.87 -12.18
C ARG A 908 15.47 -13.23 -11.59
N LEU A 909 16.77 -13.52 -11.47
CA LEU A 909 17.23 -14.73 -10.77
C LEU A 909 16.81 -14.73 -9.30
N ALA A 910 16.93 -13.58 -8.63
CA ALA A 910 16.50 -13.42 -7.24
C ALA A 910 14.98 -13.64 -7.10
N ALA A 911 14.17 -13.06 -7.98
CA ALA A 911 12.73 -13.26 -8.01
C ALA A 911 12.35 -14.73 -8.24
N LEU A 912 13.05 -15.44 -9.14
CA LEU A 912 12.84 -16.87 -9.37
C LEU A 912 13.15 -17.71 -8.13
N ALA A 913 14.28 -17.45 -7.46
CA ALA A 913 14.64 -18.15 -6.24
C ALA A 913 13.66 -17.85 -5.09
N GLN A 914 13.26 -16.58 -4.93
CA GLN A 914 12.30 -16.17 -3.90
C GLN A 914 10.93 -16.82 -4.09
N ALA A 915 10.46 -16.93 -5.33
CA ALA A 915 9.18 -17.56 -5.65
C ALA A 915 9.17 -19.10 -5.40
N LEU A 916 10.34 -19.73 -5.30
CA LEU A 916 10.48 -21.15 -4.91
C LEU A 916 10.54 -21.37 -3.40
N ALA A 917 10.82 -20.33 -2.61
CA ALA A 917 10.84 -20.41 -1.15
C ALA A 917 9.42 -20.67 -0.57
N PRO A 918 9.30 -21.30 0.62
CA PRO A 918 10.38 -21.90 1.41
C PRO A 918 10.72 -23.34 1.00
N LYS A 919 10.08 -23.90 -0.03
CA LYS A 919 10.25 -25.31 -0.43
C LYS A 919 11.64 -25.61 -0.99
N VAL A 920 12.24 -24.63 -1.65
CA VAL A 920 13.56 -24.75 -2.23
C VAL A 920 14.48 -23.78 -1.51
N THR A 921 15.60 -24.29 -0.99
CA THR A 921 16.66 -23.45 -0.46
C THR A 921 17.30 -22.71 -1.63
N GLY A 922 17.27 -21.38 -1.57
CA GLY A 922 17.87 -20.53 -2.61
C GLY A 922 19.34 -20.84 -2.83
N PRO A 923 19.93 -20.38 -3.96
CA PRO A 923 21.35 -20.54 -4.20
C PRO A 923 22.13 -20.04 -2.98
N PRO A 924 23.23 -20.73 -2.58
CA PRO A 924 24.19 -20.09 -1.70
C PRO A 924 24.50 -18.75 -2.36
N ALA A 925 24.56 -17.69 -1.55
CA ALA A 925 24.61 -16.35 -2.10
C ALA A 925 25.81 -16.25 -3.07
N GLY A 926 25.82 -15.32 -4.02
CA GLY A 926 26.89 -15.28 -5.03
C GLY A 926 26.93 -16.41 -6.06
N ALA A 927 26.16 -17.48 -5.89
CA ALA A 927 25.95 -18.44 -6.96
C ALA A 927 24.94 -17.94 -8.01
N ALA A 928 24.32 -16.77 -7.77
CA ALA A 928 23.50 -16.00 -8.72
C ALA A 928 24.34 -14.93 -9.44
N ASP A 929 24.59 -15.08 -10.73
CA ASP A 929 25.44 -14.15 -11.52
C ASP A 929 25.13 -14.26 -13.05
N LEU A 930 25.79 -13.49 -13.92
CA LEU A 930 25.62 -13.60 -15.37
C LEU A 930 26.34 -14.85 -15.93
N ALA A 931 25.75 -15.44 -16.96
CA ALA A 931 26.30 -16.60 -17.66
C ALA A 931 27.43 -16.17 -18.59
N GLN A 932 28.61 -16.79 -18.45
CA GLN A 932 29.72 -16.62 -19.40
C GLN A 932 29.63 -17.67 -20.51
N ASN A 933 29.65 -17.22 -21.77
CA ASN A 933 29.57 -18.08 -22.96
C ASN A 933 28.47 -19.15 -22.91
N PRO A 934 27.20 -18.79 -22.62
CA PRO A 934 26.10 -19.74 -22.57
C PRO A 934 25.92 -20.44 -23.94
N PRO A 935 25.54 -21.72 -23.96
CA PRO A 935 25.42 -22.49 -25.19
C PRO A 935 24.32 -21.90 -26.06
N GLY A 936 24.68 -21.51 -27.29
CA GLY A 936 23.80 -20.82 -28.23
C GLY A 936 22.40 -21.42 -28.42
N PRO A 937 22.23 -22.76 -28.50
CA PRO A 937 20.90 -23.38 -28.61
C PRO A 937 19.96 -23.10 -27.42
N ARG A 938 20.49 -22.67 -26.28
CA ARG A 938 19.73 -22.35 -25.06
C ARG A 938 19.36 -20.87 -24.95
N LEU A 939 19.82 -20.03 -25.88
CA LEU A 939 19.43 -18.63 -25.99
C LEU A 939 18.36 -18.50 -27.08
N LEU A 940 17.09 -18.58 -26.68
CA LEU A 940 16.00 -18.72 -27.63
C LEU A 940 15.60 -17.36 -28.25
N PRO A 941 15.41 -17.30 -29.59
CA PRO A 941 14.87 -16.12 -30.24
C PRO A 941 13.47 -15.78 -29.70
N GLY A 942 13.20 -14.49 -29.46
CA GLY A 942 11.91 -14.02 -28.95
C GLY A 942 11.75 -14.12 -27.43
N THR A 943 12.81 -14.48 -26.71
CA THR A 943 12.92 -14.28 -25.26
C THR A 943 13.80 -13.06 -24.98
N ASP A 944 13.64 -12.44 -23.81
CA ASP A 944 14.53 -11.37 -23.35
C ASP A 944 15.84 -11.93 -22.79
N GLY A 945 15.80 -13.17 -22.30
CA GLY A 945 17.00 -13.92 -21.93
C GLY A 945 16.68 -15.31 -21.39
N SER A 946 17.71 -15.95 -20.86
CA SER A 946 17.62 -17.29 -20.28
C SER A 946 18.27 -17.36 -18.91
N ALA A 947 17.55 -17.93 -17.94
CA ALA A 947 18.08 -18.28 -16.63
C ALA A 947 18.53 -19.75 -16.63
N PHE A 948 19.55 -20.09 -15.84
CA PHE A 948 20.12 -21.43 -15.74
C PHE A 948 20.25 -21.78 -14.26
N LEU A 949 19.53 -22.80 -13.80
CA LEU A 949 19.52 -23.26 -12.43
C LEU A 949 20.14 -24.65 -12.35
N VAL A 950 21.22 -24.81 -11.57
CA VAL A 950 21.74 -26.12 -11.16
C VAL A 950 21.19 -26.41 -9.78
N THR A 951 20.59 -27.58 -9.62
CA THR A 951 19.78 -27.94 -8.44
C THR A 951 20.13 -29.33 -7.96
N VAL A 952 19.93 -29.60 -6.68
CA VAL A 952 20.21 -30.90 -6.06
C VAL A 952 19.17 -31.14 -4.97
N ASP A 953 18.81 -32.40 -4.73
CA ASP A 953 18.18 -32.76 -3.47
C ASP A 953 19.33 -33.01 -2.49
N PRO A 954 19.51 -32.17 -1.46
CA PRO A 954 20.57 -32.40 -0.50
C PRO A 954 20.39 -33.81 0.06
N ASP A 955 21.49 -34.53 0.25
CA ASP A 955 21.43 -35.81 0.94
C ASP A 955 20.69 -35.56 2.26
N PRO A 956 19.64 -36.34 2.58
CA PRO A 956 18.84 -36.08 3.76
C PRO A 956 19.79 -36.08 4.94
N GLU A 957 20.05 -34.89 5.48
CA GLU A 957 20.94 -34.69 6.61
C GLU A 957 20.46 -35.69 7.67
N VAL A 958 21.29 -36.69 7.97
CA VAL A 958 20.95 -37.71 8.96
C VAL A 958 21.07 -37.00 10.31
N GLN A 959 20.13 -36.11 10.60
CA GLN A 959 19.97 -35.55 11.91
C GLN A 959 19.71 -36.76 12.81
N GLN A 960 20.68 -37.05 13.67
CA GLN A 960 20.62 -38.15 14.63
C GLN A 960 19.51 -37.83 15.66
N LEU A 961 18.27 -38.10 15.25
CA LEU A 961 17.00 -37.90 15.93
C LEU A 961 16.58 -39.20 16.61
N LEU A 962 16.52 -39.20 17.94
CA LEU A 962 15.93 -40.26 18.75
C LEU A 962 14.56 -39.80 19.27
N ASP A 963 13.47 -40.36 18.77
CA ASP A 963 12.12 -40.13 19.32
C ASP A 963 11.89 -41.03 20.54
N VAL A 964 11.67 -40.42 21.72
CA VAL A 964 11.47 -41.16 22.98
C VAL A 964 10.00 -41.14 23.35
N ARG A 965 9.40 -42.33 23.48
CA ARG A 965 7.98 -42.48 23.81
C ARG A 965 7.75 -43.45 24.94
N MET A 966 6.65 -43.26 25.64
CA MET A 966 6.21 -44.15 26.72
C MET A 966 4.84 -44.75 26.43
N ALA A 967 4.69 -46.04 26.71
CA ALA A 967 3.46 -46.80 26.54
C ALA A 967 3.22 -47.70 27.75
N ARG A 968 1.95 -47.97 28.05
CA ARG A 968 1.53 -48.87 29.13
C ARG A 968 0.69 -49.99 28.55
N PHE A 969 1.00 -51.23 28.91
CA PHE A 969 0.18 -52.38 28.56
C PHE A 969 -0.41 -53.04 29.80
N GLN A 970 -1.61 -53.60 29.64
CA GLN A 970 -2.35 -54.26 30.73
C GLN A 970 -1.83 -55.67 31.00
N ALA A 971 -1.23 -56.32 29.99
CA ALA A 971 -0.70 -57.68 30.05
C ALA A 971 0.53 -57.82 29.16
N ASP A 972 1.37 -58.81 29.44
CA ASP A 972 2.60 -59.07 28.67
C ASP A 972 2.32 -59.58 27.25
N ASP A 973 1.15 -60.19 27.01
CA ASP A 973 0.68 -60.74 25.73
C ASP A 973 -0.11 -59.74 24.87
N ASP A 974 0.02 -58.43 25.13
CA ASP A 974 -0.58 -57.42 24.26
C ASP A 974 0.03 -57.51 22.84
N PRO A 975 -0.79 -57.59 21.77
CA PRO A 975 -0.29 -57.79 20.42
C PRO A 975 0.57 -56.61 19.92
N VAL A 976 0.37 -55.39 20.44
CA VAL A 976 1.22 -54.24 20.11
C VAL A 976 2.55 -54.36 20.84
N HIS A 977 2.55 -54.83 22.09
CA HIS A 977 3.77 -55.09 22.84
C HIS A 977 4.62 -56.20 22.18
N GLU A 978 4.01 -57.32 21.79
CA GLU A 978 4.68 -58.39 21.06
C GLU A 978 5.25 -57.88 19.72
N ALA A 979 4.47 -57.08 18.98
CA ALA A 979 4.92 -56.43 17.75
C ALA A 979 6.12 -55.47 17.96
N MET A 980 6.16 -54.74 19.08
CA MET A 980 7.28 -53.87 19.47
C MET A 980 8.55 -54.68 19.72
N ILE A 981 8.41 -55.83 20.37
CA ILE A 981 9.48 -56.76 20.71
C ILE A 981 10.01 -57.51 19.46
N GLU A 982 9.14 -57.83 18.51
CA GLU A 982 9.46 -58.55 17.28
C GLU A 982 9.94 -57.66 16.12
N GLY A 983 9.71 -56.34 16.20
CA GLY A 983 10.11 -55.42 15.13
C GLY A 983 9.12 -55.30 13.97
N THR A 984 7.87 -55.70 14.18
CA THR A 984 6.85 -55.57 13.13
C THR A 984 6.29 -54.16 13.14
N ALA A 985 6.63 -53.35 12.13
CA ALA A 985 6.34 -51.91 12.12
C ALA A 985 4.85 -51.56 12.00
N ALA A 986 4.03 -52.35 11.31
CA ALA A 986 2.64 -51.99 11.01
C ALA A 986 1.73 -51.87 12.26
N PRO A 987 1.73 -52.84 13.20
CA PRO A 987 0.94 -52.72 14.44
C PRO A 987 1.42 -51.56 15.32
N VAL A 988 2.74 -51.36 15.40
CA VAL A 988 3.36 -50.29 16.20
C VAL A 988 3.04 -48.92 15.59
N GLY A 989 3.10 -48.78 14.27
CA GLY A 989 2.77 -47.55 13.54
C GLY A 989 1.31 -47.14 13.73
N ALA A 990 0.37 -48.09 13.71
CA ALA A 990 -1.05 -47.82 13.96
C ALA A 990 -1.31 -47.35 15.40
N ALA A 991 -0.56 -47.88 16.38
CA ALA A 991 -0.67 -47.49 17.78
C ALA A 991 0.18 -46.26 18.15
N HIS A 992 1.12 -45.85 17.30
CA HIS A 992 2.16 -44.86 17.61
C HIS A 992 1.60 -43.52 18.11
N ALA A 993 0.50 -43.05 17.54
CA ALA A 993 -0.17 -41.80 17.93
C ALA A 993 -0.81 -41.85 19.33
N SER A 994 -1.03 -43.05 19.88
CA SER A 994 -1.57 -43.24 21.23
C SER A 994 -0.50 -43.31 22.32
N PHE A 995 0.77 -43.45 21.95
CA PHE A 995 1.88 -43.44 22.90
C PHE A 995 2.19 -42.01 23.33
N ALA A 996 2.52 -41.82 24.61
CA ALA A 996 2.93 -40.52 25.10
C ALA A 996 4.31 -40.17 24.54
N ALA A 997 4.37 -39.12 23.72
CA ALA A 997 5.63 -38.55 23.27
C ALA A 997 6.31 -37.83 24.44
N LEU A 998 7.51 -38.25 24.82
CA LEU A 998 8.27 -37.60 25.88
C LEU A 998 9.10 -36.45 25.32
N ASN A 999 9.90 -36.72 24.29
CA ASN A 999 10.63 -35.71 23.52
C ASN A 999 11.32 -36.34 22.31
N THR A 1000 11.84 -35.50 21.42
CA THR A 1000 12.80 -35.90 20.39
C THR A 1000 14.19 -35.37 20.74
N VAL A 1001 15.18 -36.26 20.80
CA VAL A 1001 16.57 -35.92 21.17
C VAL A 1001 17.41 -35.78 19.91
N HIS A 1002 18.09 -34.65 19.77
CA HIS A 1002 19.14 -34.47 18.78
C HIS A 1002 20.50 -34.62 19.46
N ALA A 1003 21.49 -35.21 18.76
CA ALA A 1003 22.85 -35.35 19.28
C ALA A 1003 23.47 -34.04 19.81
N GLY A 1004 23.13 -32.90 19.19
CA GLY A 1004 23.62 -31.57 19.58
C GLY A 1004 22.87 -30.86 20.73
N SER A 1005 21.68 -31.33 21.12
CA SER A 1005 20.82 -30.69 22.15
C SER A 1005 20.45 -31.63 23.31
N ALA A 1006 21.20 -32.71 23.46
CA ALA A 1006 20.86 -33.84 24.32
C ALA A 1006 20.55 -33.43 25.78
N ASP A 1007 21.35 -32.52 26.36
CA ASP A 1007 21.25 -32.18 27.78
C ASP A 1007 19.94 -31.44 28.15
N GLU A 1008 19.45 -30.53 27.30
CA GLU A 1008 18.16 -29.87 27.51
C GLU A 1008 17.00 -30.84 27.29
N ALA A 1009 17.10 -31.69 26.26
CA ALA A 1009 16.08 -32.67 25.95
C ALA A 1009 15.89 -33.71 27.08
N PHE A 1010 16.97 -34.09 27.76
CA PHE A 1010 16.91 -35.09 28.83
C PHE A 1010 16.15 -34.64 30.07
N ALA A 1011 16.33 -33.39 30.50
CA ALA A 1011 15.57 -32.85 31.63
C ALA A 1011 14.06 -32.85 31.34
N HIS A 1012 13.68 -32.57 30.08
CA HIS A 1012 12.29 -32.63 29.64
C HIS A 1012 11.75 -34.08 29.63
N ILE A 1013 12.52 -35.03 29.10
CA ILE A 1013 12.15 -36.47 29.09
C ILE A 1013 11.86 -36.98 30.50
N ALA A 1014 12.70 -36.65 31.48
CA ALA A 1014 12.51 -37.07 32.87
C ALA A 1014 11.25 -36.45 33.51
N GLY A 1015 10.95 -35.19 33.17
CA GLY A 1015 9.73 -34.51 33.62
C GLY A 1015 8.45 -35.11 33.05
N GLU A 1016 8.43 -35.40 31.75
CA GLU A 1016 7.28 -36.01 31.07
C GLU A 1016 7.08 -37.47 31.48
N ALA A 1017 8.16 -38.24 31.66
CA ALA A 1017 8.09 -39.61 32.16
C ALA A 1017 7.42 -39.68 33.54
N ARG A 1018 7.80 -38.78 34.47
CA ARG A 1018 7.15 -38.68 35.78
C ARG A 1018 5.67 -38.31 35.66
N SER A 1019 5.37 -37.32 34.83
CA SER A 1019 3.99 -36.87 34.60
C SER A 1019 3.13 -37.99 34.02
N PHE A 1020 3.69 -38.82 33.14
CA PHE A 1020 3.01 -39.99 32.60
C PHE A 1020 2.74 -41.05 33.67
N LEU A 1021 3.76 -41.45 34.43
CA LEU A 1021 3.62 -42.49 35.45
C LEU A 1021 2.64 -42.09 36.57
N PHE A 1022 2.65 -40.82 36.95
CA PHE A 1022 1.69 -40.28 37.90
C PHE A 1022 0.25 -40.31 37.35
N ARG A 1023 0.07 -39.89 36.09
CA ARG A 1023 -1.25 -39.86 35.44
C ARG A 1023 -1.85 -41.26 35.26
N GLU A 1024 -0.99 -42.24 34.97
CA GLU A 1024 -1.39 -43.63 34.76
C GLU A 1024 -1.54 -44.43 36.06
N ASP A 1025 -1.31 -43.83 37.23
CA ASP A 1025 -1.37 -44.50 38.54
C ASP A 1025 -0.55 -45.80 38.55
N VAL A 1026 0.70 -45.69 38.08
CA VAL A 1026 1.62 -46.83 37.99
C VAL A 1026 2.17 -47.14 39.38
N GLY A 1027 1.52 -48.08 40.08
CA GLY A 1027 2.00 -48.60 41.36
C GLY A 1027 3.31 -49.38 41.25
N SER A 1028 3.94 -49.66 42.40
CA SER A 1028 5.25 -50.34 42.53
C SER A 1028 5.29 -51.77 41.97
N ASP A 1029 4.14 -52.39 41.66
CA ASP A 1029 4.06 -53.76 41.13
C ASP A 1029 4.20 -53.85 39.60
N ARG A 1030 4.93 -52.90 39.01
CA ARG A 1030 5.17 -52.81 37.56
C ARG A 1030 6.67 -52.85 37.26
N ARG A 1031 7.01 -53.22 36.02
CA ARG A 1031 8.38 -53.17 35.48
C ARG A 1031 8.41 -52.27 34.25
N LEU A 1032 9.58 -51.70 33.97
CA LEU A 1032 9.79 -50.80 32.83
C LEU A 1032 10.78 -51.46 31.86
N GLN A 1033 10.32 -51.75 30.65
CA GLN A 1033 11.14 -52.35 29.60
C GLN A 1033 11.52 -51.31 28.55
N ALA A 1034 12.80 -51.25 28.18
CA ALA A 1034 13.28 -50.38 27.12
C ALA A 1034 13.43 -51.18 25.81
N VAL A 1035 12.80 -50.70 24.74
CA VAL A 1035 12.89 -51.29 23.40
C VAL A 1035 13.41 -50.22 22.44
N GLU A 1036 14.60 -50.46 21.90
CA GLU A 1036 15.27 -49.57 20.96
C GLU A 1036 14.98 -50.01 19.53
N TRP A 1037 14.37 -49.13 18.75
CA TRP A 1037 14.12 -49.31 17.33
C TRP A 1037 15.11 -48.48 16.53
N VAL A 1038 15.99 -49.13 15.76
CA VAL A 1038 16.99 -48.45 14.93
C VAL A 1038 16.79 -48.81 13.47
N HIS A 1039 16.94 -47.83 12.59
CA HIS A 1039 16.78 -48.07 11.17
C HIS A 1039 17.88 -48.99 10.61
N GLN A 1040 17.49 -50.04 9.86
CA GLN A 1040 18.46 -51.04 9.38
C GLN A 1040 19.46 -50.50 8.34
N SER A 1041 19.09 -49.44 7.60
CA SER A 1041 19.97 -48.85 6.59
C SER A 1041 20.97 -47.82 7.15
N LEU A 1042 20.97 -47.54 8.45
CA LEU A 1042 21.93 -46.61 9.02
C LEU A 1042 23.35 -47.20 8.97
N PRO A 1043 24.35 -46.38 8.63
CA PRO A 1043 25.75 -46.74 8.80
C PRO A 1043 26.04 -47.21 10.24
N ASP A 1044 26.99 -48.13 10.41
CA ASP A 1044 27.36 -48.66 11.72
C ASP A 1044 27.73 -47.57 12.75
N ALA A 1045 28.36 -46.50 12.28
CA ALA A 1045 28.72 -45.35 13.10
C ALA A 1045 27.49 -44.60 13.64
N ASP A 1046 26.46 -44.40 12.80
CA ASP A 1046 25.22 -43.73 13.21
C ASP A 1046 24.38 -44.61 14.12
N ARG A 1047 24.34 -45.94 13.87
CA ARG A 1047 23.70 -46.89 14.79
C ARG A 1047 24.36 -46.88 16.16
N ALA A 1048 25.69 -46.82 16.22
CA ALA A 1048 26.42 -46.72 17.48
C ALA A 1048 26.11 -45.41 18.22
N ALA A 1049 26.00 -44.29 17.51
CA ALA A 1049 25.64 -42.99 18.09
C ALA A 1049 24.20 -42.97 18.64
N VAL A 1050 23.24 -43.55 17.91
CA VAL A 1050 21.84 -43.69 18.38
C VAL A 1050 21.78 -44.57 19.64
N HIS A 1051 22.49 -45.70 19.65
CA HIS A 1051 22.55 -46.58 20.81
C HIS A 1051 23.19 -45.89 22.03
N GLU A 1052 24.24 -45.09 21.84
CA GLU A 1052 24.85 -44.29 22.92
C GLU A 1052 23.85 -43.27 23.49
N LEU A 1053 23.04 -42.61 22.63
CA LEU A 1053 21.98 -41.71 23.08
C LEU A 1053 20.91 -42.46 23.89
N VAL A 1054 20.52 -43.67 23.48
CA VAL A 1054 19.56 -44.52 24.21
C VAL A 1054 20.08 -44.88 25.59
N GLU A 1055 21.33 -45.34 25.69
CA GLU A 1055 21.95 -45.67 26.98
C GLU A 1055 22.04 -44.45 27.91
N ARG A 1056 22.30 -43.25 27.37
CA ARG A 1056 22.26 -42.01 28.15
C ARG A 1056 20.86 -41.69 28.68
N VAL A 1057 19.81 -41.84 27.86
CA VAL A 1057 18.41 -41.67 28.29
C VAL A 1057 18.06 -42.66 29.40
N ILE A 1058 18.41 -43.94 29.23
CA ILE A 1058 18.16 -45.00 30.21
C ILE A 1058 18.90 -44.72 31.53
N ALA A 1059 20.17 -44.35 31.47
CA ALA A 1059 20.95 -44.01 32.65
C ALA A 1059 20.35 -42.82 33.43
N LEU A 1060 19.84 -41.82 32.72
CA LEU A 1060 19.19 -40.67 33.32
C LEU A 1060 17.87 -41.04 34.01
N LEU A 1061 17.04 -41.84 33.35
CA LEU A 1061 15.78 -42.33 33.94
C LEU A 1061 16.02 -43.18 35.20
N ARG A 1062 17.10 -43.95 35.26
CA ARG A 1062 17.47 -44.70 36.48
C ARG A 1062 17.93 -43.82 37.64
N ALA A 1063 18.52 -42.68 37.33
CA ALA A 1063 19.00 -41.76 38.35
C ALA A 1063 17.84 -41.13 39.13
N GLU A 1064 16.67 -40.98 38.48
CA GLU A 1064 15.44 -40.42 39.05
C GLU A 1064 14.85 -41.28 40.16
N VAL A 1065 14.68 -40.69 41.35
CA VAL A 1065 14.30 -41.39 42.58
C VAL A 1065 12.94 -42.09 42.46
N GLU A 1066 12.00 -41.49 41.75
CA GLU A 1066 10.63 -42.01 41.56
C GLU A 1066 10.58 -43.22 40.60
N LEU A 1067 11.60 -43.37 39.75
CA LEU A 1067 11.73 -44.48 38.81
C LEU A 1067 12.52 -45.67 39.38
N ARG A 1068 13.24 -45.49 40.49
CA ARG A 1068 14.06 -46.55 41.12
C ARG A 1068 13.25 -47.73 41.62
N ASP A 1069 11.98 -47.52 41.95
CA ASP A 1069 11.08 -48.57 42.43
C ASP A 1069 10.51 -49.42 41.29
N LEU A 1070 10.64 -48.96 40.03
CA LEU A 1070 10.36 -49.75 38.83
C LEU A 1070 11.64 -50.46 38.41
N GLU A 1071 11.55 -51.80 38.31
CA GLU A 1071 12.66 -52.59 37.81
C GLU A 1071 12.81 -52.32 36.31
N LEU A 1072 13.93 -51.72 35.92
CA LEU A 1072 14.24 -51.43 34.53
C LEU A 1072 15.05 -52.59 33.95
N ASP A 1073 14.52 -53.29 32.95
CA ASP A 1073 15.19 -54.46 32.35
C ASP A 1073 16.59 -54.07 31.79
N GLU A 1074 17.60 -54.95 31.96
CA GLU A 1074 18.94 -54.79 31.37
C GLU A 1074 19.33 -55.94 30.43
N PRO A 1075 19.88 -55.66 29.22
CA PRO A 1075 19.95 -54.39 28.47
C PRO A 1075 18.71 -54.10 27.59
N ALA A 1076 18.60 -52.88 27.04
CA ALA A 1076 17.53 -52.51 26.10
C ALA A 1076 17.48 -53.46 24.91
N ARG A 1077 16.26 -53.85 24.50
CA ARG A 1077 16.09 -54.77 23.39
C ARG A 1077 16.19 -54.01 22.07
N VAL A 1078 17.24 -54.27 21.30
CA VAL A 1078 17.47 -53.64 19.98
C VAL A 1078 16.67 -54.37 18.90
N VAL A 1079 15.96 -53.59 18.09
CA VAL A 1079 15.04 -54.05 17.05
C VAL A 1079 15.27 -53.23 15.79
N GLY A 1080 15.51 -53.88 14.66
CA GLY A 1080 15.73 -53.21 13.38
C GLY A 1080 14.42 -52.97 12.63
N PHE A 1081 14.19 -51.75 12.12
CA PHE A 1081 13.00 -51.44 11.30
C PHE A 1081 13.34 -50.78 9.95
N GLU A 1082 12.39 -50.80 9.00
CA GLU A 1082 12.49 -50.21 7.65
C GLU A 1082 11.88 -48.79 7.58
N ARG A 1083 12.44 -47.90 6.74
CA ARG A 1083 12.21 -46.43 6.75
C ARG A 1083 10.89 -46.07 6.07
N GLY A 1084 10.10 -45.20 6.72
CA GLY A 1084 9.23 -44.26 6.03
C GLY A 1084 9.96 -42.95 5.70
N GLU A 1085 9.55 -42.26 4.64
CA GLU A 1085 10.20 -41.07 4.06
C GLU A 1085 10.32 -39.85 5.01
N ALA A 1086 9.75 -39.93 6.22
CA ALA A 1086 9.75 -38.86 7.23
C ALA A 1086 10.08 -39.33 8.67
N ASP A 1087 10.60 -40.55 8.84
CA ASP A 1087 10.79 -41.14 10.18
C ASP A 1087 12.11 -40.71 10.87
N PRO A 1088 12.10 -40.54 12.22
CA PRO A 1088 13.33 -40.37 13.00
C PRO A 1088 14.25 -41.59 12.85
N VAL A 1089 15.55 -41.37 12.93
CA VAL A 1089 16.56 -42.41 12.66
C VAL A 1089 16.58 -43.50 13.73
N GLY A 1090 16.14 -43.17 14.95
CA GLY A 1090 15.90 -44.11 16.03
C GLY A 1090 14.64 -43.76 16.83
N ARG A 1091 14.03 -44.78 17.44
CA ARG A 1091 12.95 -44.63 18.41
C ARG A 1091 13.26 -45.41 19.67
N LEU A 1092 13.11 -44.80 20.84
CA LEU A 1092 13.19 -45.47 22.12
C LEU A 1092 11.79 -45.58 22.71
N TYR A 1093 11.31 -46.80 22.87
CA TYR A 1093 10.05 -47.07 23.54
C TYR A 1093 10.29 -47.53 24.97
N LEU A 1094 9.69 -46.83 25.91
CA LEU A 1094 9.67 -47.15 27.33
C LEU A 1094 8.32 -47.79 27.65
N VAL A 1095 8.32 -49.07 27.97
CA VAL A 1095 7.12 -49.90 28.07
C VAL A 1095 6.86 -50.29 29.51
N VAL A 1096 5.75 -49.83 30.08
CA VAL A 1096 5.31 -50.17 31.44
C VAL A 1096 4.46 -51.44 31.42
N LEU A 1097 4.93 -52.49 32.10
CA LEU A 1097 4.30 -53.81 32.14
C LEU A 1097 3.93 -54.23 33.58
N PRO A 1098 2.95 -55.13 33.78
CA PRO A 1098 2.77 -55.84 35.05
C PRO A 1098 4.06 -56.54 35.48
N ARG A 1099 4.38 -56.58 36.78
CA ARG A 1099 5.34 -57.57 37.27
C ARG A 1099 4.75 -58.97 37.06
N PRO A 1100 5.51 -59.92 36.50
CA PRO A 1100 5.05 -61.30 36.41
C PRO A 1100 4.74 -61.83 37.82
N ILE A 1101 3.58 -62.46 37.98
CA ILE A 1101 3.23 -63.16 39.22
C ILE A 1101 4.09 -64.43 39.25
N GLU A 1102 5.14 -64.45 40.07
CA GLU A 1102 5.97 -65.66 40.30
C GLU A 1102 5.18 -66.83 40.89
#